data_AF-A0A9X0DC37-F1
#
_entry.id   AF-A0A9X0DC37-F1
#
_cell.length_a   1.000
_cell.length_b   1.000
_cell.length_c   1.000
_cell.angle_alpha   90.00
_cell.angle_beta   90.00
_cell.angle_gamma   90.00
#
_symmetry.space_group_name_H-M   'P 1'
#
loop_
_entity.id
_entity.type
_entity.pdbx_description
1 polymer ?
#
loop_
_entity_poly.entity_id
_entity_poly.type
_entity_poly.pdbx_seq_one_letter_code
_entity_poly.pdbx_strand_id
1 'polypeptide(L)'
;MTRCQDELDVKTKKVNESVQKDISEVKEQGGLNKEEIVKLRTEVHTAREDMTRCQDELDVKTKKEQGGLNKEEIVKLRTEVHTAREDMTRCQDELDAKTKTINESVQKDISDVKKQGECSKEEIAKLDTEVSEVKEEISMILNTVENFNTQLNERDDLRGAIHHISEDVEYVRHGVQSVAMELTTTKSQVAELEIGFTSGQNDDDIDKLFTAPSRLTAFTGRESALEWLEQNLVSDQSPEDCPRMSYSCCTKAICGLGGCGKTSLAVEFAWRCTSNFPGGVFWINGESDENIRKSVAENLALVNNPASTSESIDDILNTFLALLSKKKLPWLLLLDNTDELQDPTCPTGVKKICKGPWQRNGNASKLGHILFTTRQNAKDTKTFLKLSSDDCLELQCFSEEEGALFLMQRTGSKGDSLDTEAISLLVNELGALPLALEQAAAYISALPIPCSFKAYLDKYLAVKLRLLKQQSATALSVEAQHRLSVHTTWEINFEFVTEKSPAAAAMMRIAAFLESENIPIDVINSGFPKLDQVELRDAANSEIDIAAILKVLTSYSLFSVDQHRRVFSVHKLVQEVVRDSLTISARTEALVAATRVLHFAFLENREPCSQLAKYLQSRNLSATKDEDRNILVALLLNFCKLKKHLEDELTMPKGNSIDVLFNDDTSKLCSFVCDLCKNNISLYRLASDLTDFNLRVLRMVHAEDDPNLLLLRMLDTSISKRNCSSPEITKMRRNYPKVLCRSWLS
;
A
#
# COMPACT_ATOMS: atom_id res chain seq x y z
N MET A 1 43.19 14.38 5.34
CA MET A 1 43.45 14.68 6.76
C MET A 1 44.73 15.49 6.94
N THR A 2 45.94 14.92 6.87
CA THR A 2 47.20 15.73 6.99
C THR A 2 47.23 16.90 6.01
N ARG A 3 46.88 16.64 4.75
CA ARG A 3 46.73 17.69 3.74
C ARG A 3 45.64 18.73 4.06
N CYS A 4 44.55 18.34 4.70
CA CYS A 4 43.48 19.27 5.10
C CYS A 4 43.92 20.14 6.28
N GLN A 5 44.68 19.56 7.22
CA GLN A 5 45.30 20.27 8.33
C GLN A 5 46.31 21.30 7.81
N ASP A 6 47.18 20.89 6.88
CA ASP A 6 48.16 21.79 6.26
C ASP A 6 47.46 22.94 5.51
N GLU A 7 46.33 22.65 4.82
CA GLU A 7 45.52 23.67 4.15
C GLU A 7 44.81 24.63 5.13
N LEU A 8 44.37 24.13 6.29
CA LEU A 8 43.78 24.94 7.39
C LEU A 8 44.84 25.86 8.01
N ASP A 9 46.02 25.35 8.34
CA ASP A 9 47.13 26.15 8.89
C ASP A 9 47.57 27.26 7.94
N VAL A 10 47.64 26.95 6.63
CA VAL A 10 47.93 27.93 5.58
C VAL A 10 46.84 28.99 5.49
N LYS A 11 45.55 28.61 5.60
CA LYS A 11 44.43 29.57 5.60
C LYS A 11 44.47 30.47 6.83
N THR A 12 44.71 29.92 8.02
CA THR A 12 44.82 30.68 9.28
C THR A 12 45.93 31.72 9.19
N LYS A 13 47.09 31.32 8.66
CA LYS A 13 48.22 32.23 8.45
C LYS A 13 47.87 33.36 7.47
N LYS A 14 47.24 33.03 6.33
CA LYS A 14 46.80 34.03 5.33
C LYS A 14 45.78 35.04 5.90
N VAL A 15 44.81 34.57 6.70
CA VAL A 15 43.83 35.46 7.34
C VAL A 15 44.51 36.42 8.30
N ASN A 16 45.45 35.93 9.12
CA ASN A 16 46.16 36.77 10.08
C ASN A 16 47.08 37.81 9.38
N GLU A 17 47.71 37.42 8.26
CA GLU A 17 48.49 38.34 7.42
C GLU A 17 47.59 39.41 6.75
N SER A 18 46.42 39.02 6.24
CA SER A 18 45.44 39.95 5.64
C SER A 18 44.94 40.98 6.65
N VAL A 19 44.54 40.53 7.86
CA VAL A 19 44.05 41.45 8.91
C VAL A 19 45.14 42.42 9.35
N GLN A 20 46.40 41.97 9.46
CA GLN A 20 47.51 42.87 9.79
C GLN A 20 47.76 43.90 8.68
N LYS A 21 47.65 43.48 7.41
CA LYS A 21 47.78 44.35 6.25
C LYS A 21 46.70 45.43 6.23
N ASP A 22 45.44 45.05 6.41
CA ASP A 22 44.31 45.99 6.40
C ASP A 22 44.42 47.01 7.55
N ILE A 23 44.85 46.55 8.74
CA ILE A 23 45.12 47.45 9.87
C ILE A 23 46.26 48.43 9.56
N SER A 24 47.32 48.00 8.86
CA SER A 24 48.40 48.90 8.46
C SER A 24 47.97 49.93 7.41
N GLU A 25 47.17 49.54 6.41
CA GLU A 25 46.65 50.46 5.38
C GLU A 25 45.76 51.55 6.00
N VAL A 26 44.85 51.17 6.92
CA VAL A 26 44.00 52.13 7.65
C VAL A 26 44.85 53.09 8.50
N LYS A 27 45.92 52.62 9.12
CA LYS A 27 46.84 53.46 9.90
C LYS A 27 47.62 54.43 9.03
N GLU A 28 48.09 53.99 7.87
CA GLU A 28 48.82 54.84 6.91
C GLU A 28 47.92 55.96 6.37
N GLN A 29 46.69 55.63 5.98
CA GLN A 29 45.73 56.61 5.50
C GLN A 29 45.31 57.61 6.60
N GLY A 30 45.19 57.15 7.85
CA GLY A 30 45.03 58.03 9.01
C GLY A 30 46.25 58.91 9.29
N GLY A 31 47.46 58.46 8.97
CA GLY A 31 48.70 59.22 9.08
C GLY A 31 48.79 60.36 8.07
N LEU A 32 48.50 60.09 6.80
CA LEU A 32 48.47 61.08 5.73
C LEU A 32 47.48 62.22 6.02
N ASN A 33 46.27 61.87 6.48
CA ASN A 33 45.27 62.86 6.88
C ASN A 33 45.74 63.73 8.06
N LYS A 34 46.54 63.19 8.99
CA LYS A 34 47.08 63.97 10.12
C LYS A 34 48.10 65.00 9.67
N GLU A 35 48.99 64.67 8.72
CA GLU A 35 49.98 65.62 8.21
C GLU A 35 49.31 66.80 7.48
N GLU A 36 48.31 66.54 6.65
CA GLU A 36 47.54 67.60 5.98
C GLU A 36 46.81 68.51 6.97
N ILE A 37 46.18 67.93 8.01
CA ILE A 37 45.51 68.71 9.05
C ILE A 37 46.50 69.58 9.83
N VAL A 38 47.69 69.06 10.16
CA VAL A 38 48.75 69.84 10.85
C VAL A 38 49.20 71.01 9.99
N LYS A 39 49.39 70.80 8.68
CA LYS A 39 49.74 71.86 7.74
C LYS A 39 48.67 72.95 7.69
N LEU A 40 47.40 72.57 7.52
CA LEU A 40 46.27 73.50 7.52
C LEU A 40 46.12 74.29 8.82
N ARG A 41 46.29 73.64 9.99
CA ARG A 41 46.30 74.34 11.29
C ARG A 41 47.42 75.39 11.38
N THR A 42 48.60 75.07 10.84
CA THR A 42 49.74 75.99 10.86
C THR A 42 49.48 77.20 9.96
N GLU A 43 48.89 77.00 8.79
CA GLU A 43 48.49 78.07 7.88
C GLU A 43 47.40 78.98 8.51
N VAL A 44 46.37 78.39 9.11
CA VAL A 44 45.31 79.13 9.83
C VAL A 44 45.88 79.91 11.01
N HIS A 45 46.83 79.34 11.75
CA HIS A 45 47.49 80.03 12.86
C HIS A 45 48.31 81.23 12.39
N THR A 46 49.09 81.06 11.32
CA THR A 46 49.91 82.14 10.73
C THR A 46 49.03 83.29 10.23
N ALA A 47 47.95 82.97 9.52
CA ALA A 47 46.97 83.97 9.05
C ALA A 47 46.33 84.73 10.22
N ARG A 48 46.12 84.07 11.37
CA ARG A 48 45.62 84.70 12.60
C ARG A 48 46.60 85.68 13.21
N GLU A 49 47.88 85.32 13.26
CA GLU A 49 48.92 86.22 13.76
C GLU A 49 49.06 87.45 12.86
N ASP A 50 49.04 87.27 11.54
CA ASP A 50 49.10 88.36 10.57
C ASP A 50 47.91 89.31 10.69
N MET A 51 46.68 88.78 10.81
CA MET A 51 45.50 89.63 11.05
C MET A 51 45.55 90.37 12.39
N THR A 52 46.15 89.76 13.42
CA THR A 52 46.33 90.43 14.72
C THR A 52 47.33 91.58 14.59
N ARG A 53 48.42 91.39 13.84
CA ARG A 53 49.40 92.43 13.53
C ARG A 53 48.80 93.57 12.69
N CYS A 54 48.02 93.24 11.67
CA CYS A 54 47.28 94.24 10.87
C CYS A 54 46.33 95.07 11.73
N GLN A 55 45.67 94.44 12.71
CA GLN A 55 44.80 95.14 13.66
C GLN A 55 45.61 96.08 14.57
N ASP A 56 46.74 95.61 15.12
CA ASP A 56 47.62 96.44 15.96
C ASP A 56 48.21 97.63 15.18
N GLU A 57 48.62 97.43 13.92
CA GLU A 57 49.09 98.49 13.03
C GLU A 57 48.01 99.52 12.70
N LEU A 58 46.77 99.07 12.44
CA LEU A 58 45.61 99.94 12.25
C LEU A 58 45.34 100.76 13.52
N ASP A 59 45.40 100.15 14.71
CA ASP A 59 45.17 100.84 15.98
C ASP A 59 46.26 101.88 16.31
N VAL A 60 47.52 101.61 15.93
CA VAL A 60 48.63 102.59 16.02
C VAL A 60 48.44 103.74 15.03
N LYS A 61 48.06 103.46 13.77
CA LYS A 61 47.78 104.50 12.75
C LYS A 61 46.57 105.36 13.11
N THR A 62 45.57 104.81 13.79
CA THR A 62 44.39 105.58 14.24
C THR A 62 44.74 106.56 15.38
N LYS A 63 45.75 106.25 16.21
CA LYS A 63 46.21 107.12 17.32
C LYS A 63 47.18 108.23 16.89
N LYS A 64 47.83 108.12 15.73
CA LYS A 64 48.64 109.19 15.13
C LYS A 64 47.81 109.89 14.05
N GLU A 65 47.15 111.00 14.36
CA GLU A 65 46.47 111.86 13.36
C GLU A 65 47.50 112.51 12.41
N GLN A 66 48.05 111.71 11.50
CA GLN A 66 48.88 112.14 10.39
C GLN A 66 48.49 111.37 9.12
N GLY A 67 47.78 112.07 8.24
CA GLY A 67 47.93 111.91 6.79
C GLY A 67 47.20 110.74 6.15
N GLY A 68 46.02 111.03 5.59
CA GLY A 68 45.66 110.53 4.26
C GLY A 68 44.50 109.55 4.15
N LEU A 69 44.00 108.94 5.24
CA LEU A 69 42.84 108.03 5.19
C LEU A 69 41.67 108.61 5.99
N ASN A 70 40.47 108.56 5.40
CA ASN A 70 39.26 109.17 5.96
C ASN A 70 38.75 108.33 7.16
N LYS A 71 38.25 108.95 8.24
CA LYS A 71 37.84 108.25 9.49
C LYS A 71 36.84 107.11 9.24
N GLU A 72 36.00 107.25 8.22
CA GLU A 72 35.02 106.24 7.78
C GLU A 72 35.67 104.98 7.19
N GLU A 73 36.75 105.13 6.42
CA GLU A 73 37.47 104.00 5.82
C GLU A 73 38.18 103.15 6.88
N ILE A 74 38.71 103.79 7.93
CA ILE A 74 39.37 103.09 9.05
C ILE A 74 38.35 102.27 9.84
N VAL A 75 37.15 102.80 10.09
CA VAL A 75 36.08 102.05 10.77
C VAL A 75 35.62 100.86 9.92
N LYS A 76 35.46 101.06 8.61
CA LYS A 76 35.08 99.98 7.69
C LYS A 76 36.13 98.86 7.68
N LEU A 77 37.41 99.21 7.54
CA LEU A 77 38.52 98.25 7.58
C LEU A 77 38.60 97.51 8.92
N ARG A 78 38.40 98.19 10.06
CA ARG A 78 38.37 97.53 11.37
C ARG A 78 37.23 96.52 11.48
N THR A 79 36.07 96.86 10.94
CA THR A 79 34.91 95.96 10.92
C THR A 79 35.19 94.73 10.06
N GLU A 80 35.77 94.93 8.87
CA GLU A 80 36.15 93.84 7.96
C GLU A 80 37.21 92.91 8.58
N VAL A 81 38.23 93.46 9.26
CA VAL A 81 39.25 92.67 9.99
C VAL A 81 38.64 91.91 11.15
N HIS A 82 37.69 92.52 11.88
CA HIS A 82 36.99 91.84 12.97
C HIS A 82 36.14 90.67 12.47
N THR A 83 35.34 90.89 11.43
CA THR A 83 34.53 89.82 10.81
C THR A 83 35.41 88.70 10.25
N ALA A 84 36.50 89.04 9.56
CA ALA A 84 37.45 88.04 9.07
C ALA A 84 38.09 87.22 10.21
N ARG A 85 38.37 87.85 11.35
CA ARG A 85 38.89 87.16 12.53
C ARG A 85 37.86 86.21 13.15
N GLU A 86 36.60 86.62 13.22
CA GLU A 86 35.49 85.78 13.70
C GLU A 86 35.25 84.58 12.77
N ASP A 87 35.25 84.80 11.46
CA ASP A 87 35.13 83.73 10.46
C ASP A 87 36.30 82.74 10.57
N MET A 88 37.52 83.22 10.81
CA MET A 88 38.67 82.32 10.95
C MET A 88 38.67 81.55 12.27
N THR A 89 38.15 82.12 13.36
CA THR A 89 37.87 81.33 14.58
C THR A 89 36.84 80.24 14.32
N ARG A 90 35.77 80.54 13.57
CA ARG A 90 34.76 79.53 13.18
C ARG A 90 35.38 78.43 12.33
N CYS A 91 36.23 78.76 11.36
CA CYS A 91 36.95 77.77 10.55
C CYS A 91 37.87 76.89 11.40
N GLN A 92 38.54 77.45 12.41
CA GLN A 92 39.39 76.66 13.32
C GLN A 92 38.55 75.68 14.15
N ASP A 93 37.42 76.13 14.70
CA ASP A 93 36.51 75.28 15.48
C ASP A 93 35.91 74.15 14.62
N GLU A 94 35.54 74.45 13.36
CA GLU A 94 35.07 73.45 12.40
C GLU A 94 36.16 72.43 12.02
N LEU A 95 37.40 72.87 11.86
CA LEU A 95 38.54 71.99 11.58
C LEU A 95 38.82 71.05 12.76
N ASP A 96 38.74 71.56 13.99
CA ASP A 96 38.95 70.78 15.20
C ASP A 96 37.83 69.77 15.44
N ALA A 97 36.57 70.17 15.17
CA ALA A 97 35.43 69.26 15.20
C ALA A 97 35.58 68.13 14.17
N LYS A 98 35.92 68.44 12.90
CA LYS A 98 36.16 67.43 11.86
C LYS A 98 37.31 66.49 12.22
N THR A 99 38.41 67.02 12.76
CA THR A 99 39.56 66.22 13.19
C THR A 99 39.16 65.20 14.26
N LYS A 100 38.34 65.63 15.24
CA LYS A 100 37.82 64.74 16.28
C LYS A 100 36.94 63.65 15.70
N THR A 101 36.00 63.99 14.81
CA THR A 101 35.10 63.02 14.16
C THR A 101 35.88 61.99 13.32
N ILE A 102 36.87 62.42 12.55
CA ILE A 102 37.70 61.50 11.76
C ILE A 102 38.47 60.54 12.66
N ASN A 103 39.06 61.03 13.75
CA ASN A 103 39.83 60.18 14.66
C ASN A 103 38.93 59.17 15.40
N GLU A 104 37.72 59.55 15.79
CA GLU A 104 36.72 58.64 16.36
C GLU A 104 36.28 57.58 15.33
N SER A 105 36.06 57.95 14.07
CA SER A 105 35.72 57.02 12.98
C SER A 105 36.83 55.99 12.74
N VAL A 106 38.08 56.43 12.60
CA VAL A 106 39.22 55.53 12.35
C VAL A 106 39.45 54.57 13.53
N GLN A 107 39.29 55.04 14.78
CA GLN A 107 39.39 54.15 15.94
C GLN A 107 38.28 53.09 15.97
N LYS A 108 37.07 53.47 15.56
CA LYS A 108 35.95 52.54 15.43
C LYS A 108 36.23 51.49 14.35
N ASP A 109 36.67 51.90 13.16
CA ASP A 109 36.93 50.98 12.05
C ASP A 109 38.05 49.97 12.40
N ILE A 110 39.12 50.42 13.07
CA ILE A 110 40.18 49.53 13.59
C ILE A 110 39.61 48.53 14.61
N SER A 111 38.69 48.96 15.48
CA SER A 111 38.07 48.08 16.47
C SER A 111 37.16 47.02 15.84
N ASP A 112 36.42 47.40 14.80
CA ASP A 112 35.50 46.51 14.09
C ASP A 112 36.27 45.45 13.27
N VAL A 113 37.37 45.84 12.60
CA VAL A 113 38.26 44.90 11.90
C VAL A 113 38.90 43.89 12.87
N LYS A 114 39.29 44.34 14.07
CA LYS A 114 39.83 43.43 15.11
C LYS A 114 38.79 42.42 15.58
N LYS A 115 37.56 42.85 15.84
CA LYS A 115 36.46 41.94 16.24
C LYS A 115 36.16 40.91 15.15
N GLN A 116 36.15 41.32 13.88
CA GLN A 116 35.94 40.40 12.77
C GLN A 116 37.05 39.34 12.70
N GLY A 117 38.31 39.75 12.93
CA GLY A 117 39.45 38.83 12.99
C GLY A 117 39.40 37.85 14.18
N GLU A 118 38.87 38.25 15.33
CA GLU A 118 38.67 37.36 16.49
C GLU A 118 37.56 36.33 16.23
N CYS A 119 36.44 36.75 15.64
CA CYS A 119 35.33 35.85 15.27
C CYS A 119 35.79 34.76 14.29
N SER A 120 36.52 35.13 13.25
CA SER A 120 37.06 34.14 12.29
C SER A 120 38.11 33.20 12.91
N LYS A 121 38.85 33.63 13.95
CA LYS A 121 39.77 32.74 14.67
C LYS A 121 39.02 31.69 15.51
N GLU A 122 37.91 32.07 16.11
CA GLU A 122 37.08 31.17 16.91
C GLU A 122 36.38 30.12 16.05
N GLU A 123 35.88 30.49 14.87
CA GLU A 123 35.33 29.54 13.89
C GLU A 123 36.38 28.54 13.38
N ILE A 124 37.61 29.01 13.11
CA ILE A 124 38.71 28.14 12.69
C ILE A 124 39.11 27.17 13.81
N ALA A 125 39.18 27.62 15.06
CA ALA A 125 39.50 26.76 16.19
C ALA A 125 38.45 25.65 16.41
N LYS A 126 37.17 25.96 16.15
CA LYS A 126 36.09 24.98 16.20
C LYS A 126 36.24 23.91 15.11
N LEU A 127 36.51 24.33 13.87
CA LEU A 127 36.79 23.41 12.76
C LEU A 127 38.03 22.54 13.01
N ASP A 128 39.07 23.08 13.65
CA ASP A 128 40.27 22.33 14.01
C ASP A 128 39.98 21.20 15.01
N THR A 129 39.08 21.46 15.97
CA THR A 129 38.61 20.46 16.94
C THR A 129 37.83 19.35 16.24
N GLU A 130 36.87 19.71 15.37
CA GLU A 130 36.07 18.76 14.59
C GLU A 130 36.95 17.88 13.67
N VAL A 131 37.97 18.47 13.03
CA VAL A 131 38.94 17.71 12.21
C VAL A 131 39.77 16.74 13.06
N SER A 132 40.14 17.13 14.29
CA SER A 132 40.87 16.24 15.20
C SER A 132 40.03 15.04 15.63
N GLU A 133 38.74 15.23 15.95
CA GLU A 133 37.82 14.13 16.32
C GLU A 133 37.65 13.14 15.17
N VAL A 134 37.42 13.64 13.94
CA VAL A 134 37.32 12.78 12.75
C VAL A 134 38.63 12.01 12.48
N LYS A 135 39.78 12.59 12.82
CA LYS A 135 41.08 11.90 12.68
C LYS A 135 41.19 10.69 13.61
N GLU A 136 40.66 10.81 14.82
CA GLU A 136 40.70 9.74 15.82
C GLU A 136 39.73 8.60 15.44
N GLU A 137 38.53 8.92 14.96
CA GLU A 137 37.58 7.94 14.43
C GLU A 137 38.14 7.16 13.23
N ILE A 138 38.75 7.85 12.27
CA ILE A 138 39.38 7.20 11.12
C ILE A 138 40.53 6.28 11.57
N SER A 139 41.30 6.67 12.60
CA SER A 139 42.36 5.81 13.14
C SER A 139 41.79 4.53 13.78
N MET A 140 40.66 4.60 14.47
CA MET A 140 39.99 3.41 15.01
C MET A 140 39.46 2.50 13.89
N ILE A 141 38.89 3.09 12.83
CA ILE A 141 38.41 2.34 11.66
C ILE A 141 39.58 1.66 10.95
N LEU A 142 40.71 2.34 10.74
CA LEU A 142 41.89 1.76 10.10
C LEU A 142 42.46 0.58 10.90
N ASN A 143 42.59 0.70 12.22
CA ASN A 143 42.99 -0.42 13.07
C ASN A 143 42.02 -1.61 13.00
N THR A 144 40.71 -1.32 12.89
CA THR A 144 39.69 -2.36 12.74
C THR A 144 39.78 -3.05 11.39
N VAL A 145 39.98 -2.28 10.31
CA VAL A 145 40.18 -2.82 8.95
C VAL A 145 41.48 -3.62 8.86
N GLU A 146 42.56 -3.19 9.52
CA GLU A 146 43.81 -3.93 9.58
C GLU A 146 43.64 -5.26 10.32
N ASN A 147 42.92 -5.26 11.46
CA ASN A 147 42.56 -6.47 12.19
C ASN A 147 41.70 -7.43 11.34
N PHE A 148 40.71 -6.90 10.61
CA PHE A 148 39.92 -7.67 9.65
C PHE A 148 40.76 -8.23 8.50
N ASN A 149 41.74 -7.48 7.99
CA ASN A 149 42.64 -7.94 6.94
C ASN A 149 43.57 -9.07 7.42
N THR A 150 44.06 -9.01 8.66
CA THR A 150 44.79 -10.14 9.27
C THR A 150 43.90 -11.37 9.42
N GLN A 151 42.63 -11.21 9.82
CA GLN A 151 41.68 -12.32 9.92
C GLN A 151 41.27 -12.89 8.56
N LEU A 152 41.24 -12.07 7.50
CA LEU A 152 40.95 -12.50 6.12
C LEU A 152 42.13 -13.26 5.50
N ASN A 153 43.37 -12.88 5.78
CA ASN A 153 44.56 -13.56 5.27
C ASN A 153 44.80 -14.95 5.90
N GLU A 154 44.17 -15.24 7.03
CA GLU A 154 44.25 -16.56 7.69
C GLU A 154 43.15 -17.54 7.24
N ARG A 155 42.23 -17.14 6.34
CA ARG A 155 41.07 -17.94 5.90
C ARG A 155 41.09 -18.32 4.41
N ASP A 156 41.89 -19.33 4.07
CA ASP A 156 41.98 -19.99 2.74
C ASP A 156 40.67 -20.71 2.30
N ASP A 157 39.68 -20.82 3.19
CA ASP A 157 38.36 -21.43 3.01
C ASP A 157 37.35 -20.55 2.22
N LEU A 158 37.62 -19.25 2.04
CA LEU A 158 36.73 -18.31 1.34
C LEU A 158 36.99 -18.16 -0.17
N ARG A 159 38.10 -18.71 -0.68
CA ARG A 159 38.44 -18.61 -2.11
C ARG A 159 37.47 -19.39 -3.02
N GLY A 160 36.85 -20.45 -2.50
CA GLY A 160 35.79 -21.21 -3.20
C GLY A 160 34.47 -20.46 -3.28
N ALA A 161 34.10 -19.71 -2.23
CA ALA A 161 32.86 -18.93 -2.20
C ALA A 161 32.92 -17.73 -3.17
N ILE A 162 34.09 -17.11 -3.33
CA ILE A 162 34.30 -16.00 -4.28
C ILE A 162 34.14 -16.46 -5.74
N HIS A 163 34.53 -17.70 -6.07
CA HIS A 163 34.31 -18.23 -7.42
C HIS A 163 32.82 -18.38 -7.74
N HIS A 164 32.02 -18.89 -6.80
CA HIS A 164 30.57 -19.03 -6.97
C HIS A 164 29.84 -17.68 -7.04
N ILE A 165 30.23 -16.72 -6.21
CA ILE A 165 29.66 -15.36 -6.29
C ILE A 165 30.02 -14.70 -7.63
N SER A 166 31.20 -14.98 -8.19
CA SER A 166 31.57 -14.48 -9.52
C SER A 166 30.73 -15.09 -10.64
N GLU A 167 30.34 -16.36 -10.53
CA GLU A 167 29.40 -17.02 -11.46
C GLU A 167 27.97 -16.46 -11.32
N ASP A 168 27.51 -16.23 -10.09
CA ASP A 168 26.19 -15.63 -9.84
C ASP A 168 26.10 -14.19 -10.37
N VAL A 169 27.19 -13.42 -10.30
CA VAL A 169 27.26 -12.06 -10.84
C VAL A 169 27.28 -12.04 -12.38
N GLU A 170 27.89 -13.03 -13.04
CA GLU A 170 27.76 -13.22 -14.50
C GLU A 170 26.32 -13.56 -14.90
N TYR A 171 25.66 -14.43 -14.13
CA TYR A 171 24.25 -14.80 -14.37
C TYR A 171 23.30 -13.60 -14.26
N VAL A 172 23.45 -12.79 -13.20
CA VAL A 172 22.66 -11.56 -13.04
C VAL A 172 22.96 -10.55 -14.16
N ARG A 173 24.21 -10.45 -14.62
CA ARG A 173 24.57 -9.56 -15.74
C ARG A 173 23.89 -9.97 -17.04
N HIS A 174 23.81 -11.26 -17.33
CA HIS A 174 23.06 -11.78 -18.48
C HIS A 174 21.55 -11.53 -18.34
N GLY A 175 20.99 -11.67 -17.13
CA GLY A 175 19.60 -11.31 -16.83
C GLY A 175 19.32 -9.82 -17.09
N VAL A 176 20.21 -8.93 -16.66
CA VAL A 176 20.08 -7.48 -16.90
C VAL A 176 20.19 -7.14 -18.39
N GLN A 177 21.05 -7.83 -19.15
CA GLN A 177 21.11 -7.67 -20.60
C GLN A 177 19.84 -8.16 -21.32
N SER A 178 19.22 -9.24 -20.83
CA SER A 178 17.93 -9.73 -21.34
C SER A 178 16.81 -8.71 -21.09
N VAL A 179 16.72 -8.19 -19.86
CA VAL A 179 15.75 -7.15 -19.50
C VAL A 179 15.99 -5.86 -20.29
N ALA A 180 17.25 -5.52 -20.59
CA ALA A 180 17.58 -4.37 -21.44
C ALA A 180 17.10 -4.57 -22.89
N MET A 181 17.21 -5.78 -23.45
CA MET A 181 16.67 -6.10 -24.78
C MET A 181 15.14 -6.07 -24.80
N GLU A 182 14.50 -6.61 -23.77
CA GLU A 182 13.04 -6.53 -23.61
C GLU A 182 12.58 -5.08 -23.52
N LEU A 183 13.24 -4.24 -22.71
CA LEU A 183 12.95 -2.82 -22.57
C LEU A 183 13.11 -2.04 -23.89
N THR A 184 14.11 -2.38 -24.71
CA THR A 184 14.24 -1.79 -26.06
C THR A 184 13.12 -2.24 -27.00
N THR A 185 12.65 -3.49 -26.87
CA THR A 185 11.52 -4.02 -27.64
C THR A 185 10.22 -3.35 -27.22
N THR A 186 9.99 -3.17 -25.91
CA THR A 186 8.82 -2.46 -25.37
C THR A 186 8.85 -0.98 -25.77
N LYS A 187 10.03 -0.32 -25.78
CA LYS A 187 10.15 1.05 -26.29
C LYS A 187 9.79 1.16 -27.77
N SER A 188 10.15 0.17 -28.58
CA SER A 188 9.78 0.14 -29.99
C SER A 188 8.28 -0.08 -30.19
N GLN A 189 7.65 -0.94 -29.38
CA GLN A 189 6.19 -1.16 -29.38
C GLN A 189 5.42 0.07 -28.87
N VAL A 190 5.96 0.81 -27.89
CA VAL A 190 5.39 2.08 -27.42
C VAL A 190 5.52 3.16 -28.50
N ALA A 191 6.63 3.22 -29.23
CA ALA A 191 6.77 4.13 -30.37
C ALA A 191 5.80 3.81 -31.52
N GLU A 192 5.50 2.52 -31.77
CA GLU A 192 4.45 2.11 -32.73
C GLU A 192 3.04 2.48 -32.24
N LEU A 193 2.79 2.43 -30.92
CA LEU A 193 1.53 2.88 -30.31
C LEU A 193 1.38 4.42 -30.33
N GLU A 194 2.48 5.17 -30.22
CA GLU A 194 2.49 6.65 -30.32
C GLU A 194 2.21 7.14 -31.75
N ILE A 195 2.65 6.40 -32.79
CA ILE A 195 2.34 6.73 -34.19
C ILE A 195 0.84 6.51 -34.49
N GLY A 196 0.20 5.54 -33.84
CA GLY A 196 -1.25 5.34 -33.88
C GLY A 196 -2.08 6.45 -33.20
N PHE A 197 -1.44 7.31 -32.41
CA PHE A 197 -2.11 8.38 -31.65
C PHE A 197 -2.22 9.71 -32.41
N THR A 198 -1.76 9.79 -33.66
CA THR A 198 -1.74 11.05 -34.45
C THR A 198 -2.79 11.13 -35.57
N SER A 199 -3.83 10.31 -35.54
CA SER A 199 -5.02 10.51 -36.38
C SER A 199 -6.31 10.40 -35.55
N GLY A 200 -6.78 11.54 -35.04
CA GLY A 200 -8.11 11.65 -34.46
C GLY A 200 -8.22 12.61 -33.28
N GLN A 201 -7.93 13.90 -33.47
CA GLN A 201 -8.59 14.91 -32.64
C GLN A 201 -10.05 15.01 -33.09
N ASN A 202 -10.97 14.53 -32.26
CA ASN A 202 -12.35 15.01 -32.12
C ASN A 202 -12.95 14.42 -30.81
N ASP A 203 -13.51 15.32 -30.00
CA ASP A 203 -14.33 15.16 -28.77
C ASP A 203 -14.78 13.75 -28.33
N ASP A 204 -14.46 13.41 -27.07
CA ASP A 204 -15.19 12.62 -26.05
C ASP A 204 -14.28 11.64 -25.27
N ASP A 205 -13.51 12.17 -24.33
CA ASP A 205 -12.89 11.40 -23.24
C ASP A 205 -13.99 10.92 -22.26
N ILE A 206 -14.52 9.71 -22.47
CA ILE A 206 -15.15 8.92 -21.42
C ILE A 206 -14.12 7.88 -20.99
N ASP A 207 -13.50 8.09 -19.83
CA ASP A 207 -12.72 7.09 -19.10
C ASP A 207 -13.41 5.72 -19.19
N LYS A 208 -12.74 4.73 -19.79
CA LYS A 208 -13.29 3.38 -19.97
C LYS A 208 -13.55 2.75 -18.60
N LEU A 209 -14.81 2.69 -18.18
CA LEU A 209 -15.26 2.01 -16.96
C LEU A 209 -14.92 0.52 -17.03
N PHE A 210 -13.85 0.09 -16.33
CA PHE A 210 -13.35 -1.28 -16.37
C PHE A 210 -12.93 -1.73 -14.96
N THR A 211 -13.62 -2.73 -14.40
CA THR A 211 -13.38 -3.17 -13.01
C THR A 211 -12.96 -4.62 -12.87
N ALA A 212 -12.69 -5.32 -13.99
CA ALA A 212 -12.13 -6.66 -13.93
C ALA A 212 -10.71 -6.64 -13.31
N PRO A 213 -10.29 -7.75 -12.65
CA PRO A 213 -8.94 -7.89 -12.14
C PRO A 213 -7.86 -7.60 -13.20
N SER A 214 -6.66 -7.24 -12.73
CA SER A 214 -5.49 -7.02 -13.58
C SER A 214 -5.27 -8.19 -14.55
N ARG A 215 -4.89 -7.87 -15.79
CA ARG A 215 -4.62 -8.89 -16.80
C ARG A 215 -3.50 -9.83 -16.33
N LEU A 216 -3.65 -11.11 -16.64
CA LEU A 216 -2.66 -12.12 -16.31
C LEU A 216 -1.41 -11.92 -17.17
N THR A 217 -0.22 -11.96 -16.55
CA THR A 217 1.07 -11.75 -17.23
C THR A 217 1.47 -12.92 -18.12
N ALA A 218 1.07 -14.14 -17.75
CA ALA A 218 1.38 -15.38 -18.47
C ALA A 218 0.13 -16.27 -18.58
N PHE A 219 -0.79 -15.90 -19.47
CA PHE A 219 -1.94 -16.73 -19.84
C PHE A 219 -1.53 -17.78 -20.88
N THR A 220 -2.04 -19.01 -20.75
CA THR A 220 -1.62 -20.15 -21.57
C THR A 220 -2.83 -20.90 -22.11
N GLY A 221 -2.81 -21.21 -23.41
CA GLY A 221 -3.81 -22.04 -24.09
C GLY A 221 -5.21 -21.42 -24.08
N ARG A 222 -6.25 -22.28 -24.09
CA ARG A 222 -7.67 -21.92 -24.01
C ARG A 222 -8.22 -21.11 -25.19
N GLU A 223 -7.56 -21.12 -26.34
CA GLU A 223 -8.03 -20.34 -27.51
C GLU A 223 -9.44 -20.76 -27.95
N SER A 224 -9.75 -22.06 -27.95
CA SER A 224 -11.11 -22.54 -28.28
C SER A 224 -12.19 -22.06 -27.30
N ALA A 225 -11.84 -21.91 -26.02
CA ALA A 225 -12.76 -21.39 -25.00
C ALA A 225 -12.97 -19.87 -25.14
N LEU A 226 -11.92 -19.14 -25.53
CA LEU A 226 -11.99 -17.71 -25.82
C LEU A 226 -12.80 -17.45 -27.10
N GLU A 227 -12.55 -18.21 -28.17
CA GLU A 227 -13.33 -18.17 -29.40
C GLU A 227 -14.81 -18.43 -29.12
N TRP A 228 -15.13 -19.40 -28.25
CA TRP A 228 -16.51 -19.64 -27.84
C TRP A 228 -17.13 -18.43 -27.13
N LEU A 229 -16.39 -17.78 -26.22
CA LEU A 229 -16.88 -16.58 -25.52
C LEU A 229 -17.09 -15.42 -26.50
N GLU A 230 -16.14 -15.20 -27.41
CA GLU A 230 -16.23 -14.18 -28.45
C GLU A 230 -17.46 -14.38 -29.33
N GLN A 231 -17.65 -15.59 -29.88
CA GLN A 231 -18.82 -15.90 -30.73
C GLN A 231 -20.17 -15.73 -30.02
N ASN A 232 -20.21 -15.90 -28.69
CA ASN A 232 -21.45 -15.90 -27.91
C ASN A 232 -21.77 -14.57 -27.20
N LEU A 233 -20.76 -13.72 -26.99
CA LEU A 233 -20.88 -12.46 -26.24
C LEU A 233 -20.53 -11.24 -27.09
N VAL A 234 -19.79 -11.41 -28.18
CA VAL A 234 -19.44 -10.35 -29.13
C VAL A 234 -20.26 -10.56 -30.40
N SER A 235 -21.02 -9.55 -30.80
CA SER A 235 -21.80 -9.61 -32.05
C SER A 235 -20.89 -9.40 -33.25
N ASP A 236 -21.09 -10.19 -34.30
CA ASP A 236 -20.39 -10.05 -35.57
C ASP A 236 -20.76 -8.70 -36.22
N GLN A 237 -19.77 -7.82 -36.40
CA GLN A 237 -19.95 -6.50 -37.02
C GLN A 237 -20.00 -6.61 -38.55
N SER A 238 -20.84 -7.47 -39.13
CA SER A 238 -21.11 -7.40 -40.57
C SER A 238 -22.16 -6.31 -40.83
N PRO A 239 -21.82 -5.16 -41.46
CA PRO A 239 -22.71 -4.00 -41.48
C PRO A 239 -23.82 -4.04 -42.51
N GLU A 240 -23.96 -5.08 -43.36
CA GLU A 240 -24.73 -4.89 -44.60
C GLU A 240 -25.97 -5.77 -44.86
N ASP A 241 -26.18 -6.93 -44.21
CA ASP A 241 -27.21 -7.86 -44.72
C ASP A 241 -28.23 -8.46 -43.72
N CYS A 242 -28.47 -7.87 -42.54
CA CYS A 242 -29.54 -8.36 -41.64
C CYS A 242 -30.41 -7.25 -41.03
N PRO A 243 -31.64 -7.03 -41.53
CA PRO A 243 -32.58 -6.10 -40.93
C PRO A 243 -33.20 -6.73 -39.67
N ARG A 244 -32.91 -6.14 -38.50
CA ARG A 244 -33.43 -6.45 -37.15
C ARG A 244 -32.81 -7.67 -36.45
N MET A 245 -31.50 -7.66 -36.22
CA MET A 245 -30.94 -8.45 -35.10
C MET A 245 -31.21 -7.68 -33.80
N SER A 246 -32.24 -8.10 -33.06
CA SER A 246 -32.52 -7.60 -31.72
C SER A 246 -31.37 -8.02 -30.83
N TYR A 247 -30.42 -7.14 -30.53
CA TYR A 247 -29.55 -7.31 -29.36
C TYR A 247 -30.46 -7.70 -28.20
N SER A 248 -30.29 -8.92 -27.68
CA SER A 248 -30.96 -9.38 -26.47
C SER A 248 -29.88 -9.51 -25.44
N CYS A 249 -30.12 -9.00 -24.24
CA CYS A 249 -29.18 -9.20 -23.14
C CYS A 249 -28.95 -10.70 -22.99
N CYS A 250 -27.74 -11.16 -23.28
CA CYS A 250 -27.41 -12.58 -23.24
C CYS A 250 -26.73 -12.90 -21.92
N THR A 251 -27.14 -14.01 -21.31
CA THR A 251 -26.55 -14.53 -20.09
C THR A 251 -25.83 -15.82 -20.45
N LYS A 252 -24.55 -15.88 -20.14
CA LYS A 252 -23.69 -17.03 -20.39
C LYS A 252 -23.00 -17.46 -19.09
N ALA A 253 -22.57 -18.71 -19.01
CA ALA A 253 -21.86 -19.22 -17.85
C ALA A 253 -20.62 -20.04 -18.24
N ILE A 254 -19.53 -19.87 -17.50
CA ILE A 254 -18.36 -20.73 -17.50
C ILE A 254 -18.49 -21.66 -16.29
N CYS A 255 -18.72 -22.94 -16.56
CA CYS A 255 -18.87 -24.01 -15.59
C CYS A 255 -17.60 -24.86 -15.53
N GLY A 256 -17.37 -25.57 -14.43
CA GLY A 256 -16.27 -26.54 -14.34
C GLY A 256 -15.60 -26.60 -12.98
N LEU A 257 -14.71 -27.57 -12.78
CA LEU A 257 -14.13 -27.90 -11.49
C LEU A 257 -13.32 -26.74 -10.85
N GLY A 258 -13.17 -26.78 -9.52
CA GLY A 258 -12.29 -25.83 -8.81
C GLY A 258 -10.85 -25.92 -9.34
N GLY A 259 -10.19 -24.78 -9.57
CA GLY A 259 -8.80 -24.75 -10.05
C GLY A 259 -8.62 -24.98 -11.57
N CYS A 260 -9.69 -25.12 -12.37
CA CYS A 260 -9.58 -25.26 -13.83
C CYS A 260 -9.33 -23.94 -14.60
N GLY A 261 -9.28 -22.80 -13.91
CA GLY A 261 -8.96 -21.49 -14.52
C GLY A 261 -10.16 -20.71 -15.07
N LYS A 262 -11.39 -20.94 -14.59
CA LYS A 262 -12.59 -20.20 -15.02
C LYS A 262 -12.45 -18.68 -14.85
N THR A 263 -12.04 -18.26 -13.66
CA THR A 263 -11.81 -16.84 -13.34
C THR A 263 -10.71 -16.26 -14.24
N SER A 264 -9.62 -17.00 -14.45
CA SER A 264 -8.53 -16.61 -15.35
C SER A 264 -8.99 -16.43 -16.80
N LEU A 265 -9.83 -17.34 -17.31
CA LEU A 265 -10.43 -17.25 -18.64
C LEU A 265 -11.34 -16.02 -18.76
N ALA A 266 -12.17 -15.76 -17.74
CA ALA A 266 -13.06 -14.60 -17.71
C ALA A 266 -12.30 -13.27 -17.68
N VAL A 267 -11.22 -13.19 -16.91
CA VAL A 267 -10.31 -12.03 -16.88
C VAL A 267 -9.69 -11.80 -18.26
N GLU A 268 -9.10 -12.84 -18.86
CA GLU A 268 -8.46 -12.73 -20.16
C GLU A 268 -9.45 -12.32 -21.26
N PHE A 269 -10.66 -12.91 -21.28
CA PHE A 269 -11.72 -12.51 -22.19
C PHE A 269 -12.11 -11.02 -22.02
N ALA A 270 -12.31 -10.56 -20.78
CA ALA A 270 -12.68 -9.17 -20.50
C ALA A 270 -11.62 -8.18 -21.04
N TRP A 271 -10.33 -8.49 -20.86
CA TRP A 271 -9.23 -7.68 -21.38
C TRP A 271 -9.11 -7.74 -22.90
N ARG A 272 -9.21 -8.93 -23.51
CA ARG A 272 -9.16 -9.09 -24.98
C ARG A 272 -10.30 -8.35 -25.69
N CYS A 273 -11.50 -8.39 -25.12
CA CYS A 273 -12.71 -7.83 -25.73
C CYS A 273 -13.12 -6.45 -25.15
N THR A 274 -12.22 -5.71 -24.49
CA THR A 274 -12.56 -4.44 -23.84
C THR A 274 -13.16 -3.42 -24.83
N SER A 275 -12.67 -3.38 -26.07
CA SER A 275 -13.20 -2.50 -27.14
C SER A 275 -14.64 -2.81 -27.54
N ASN A 276 -15.08 -4.05 -27.34
CA ASN A 276 -16.42 -4.51 -27.73
C ASN A 276 -17.49 -4.11 -26.70
N PHE A 277 -17.08 -3.67 -25.51
CA PHE A 277 -17.97 -3.24 -24.43
C PHE A 277 -17.71 -1.77 -24.04
N PRO A 278 -17.94 -0.79 -24.92
CA PRO A 278 -17.64 0.62 -24.64
C PRO A 278 -18.54 1.24 -23.56
N GLY A 279 -19.65 0.59 -23.20
CA GLY A 279 -20.49 0.93 -22.04
C GLY A 279 -19.91 0.48 -20.69
N GLY A 280 -18.79 -0.24 -20.70
CA GLY A 280 -18.01 -0.64 -19.54
C GLY A 280 -18.07 -2.13 -19.21
N VAL A 281 -17.05 -2.57 -18.49
CA VAL A 281 -16.91 -3.93 -17.95
C VAL A 281 -16.98 -3.85 -16.42
N PHE A 282 -17.96 -4.54 -15.85
CA PHE A 282 -18.25 -4.52 -14.41
C PHE A 282 -18.01 -5.91 -13.81
N TRP A 283 -17.16 -6.01 -12.80
CA TRP A 283 -16.85 -7.24 -12.09
C TRP A 283 -17.55 -7.28 -10.73
N ILE A 284 -18.18 -8.40 -10.41
CA ILE A 284 -18.84 -8.66 -9.12
C ILE A 284 -18.40 -10.03 -8.61
N ASN A 285 -17.87 -10.08 -7.39
CA ASN A 285 -17.73 -11.35 -6.68
C ASN A 285 -19.10 -11.76 -6.12
N GLY A 286 -19.64 -12.86 -6.66
CA GLY A 286 -20.97 -13.41 -6.37
C GLY A 286 -21.02 -14.48 -5.29
N GLU A 287 -19.95 -14.69 -4.51
CA GLU A 287 -19.90 -15.74 -3.47
C GLU A 287 -20.90 -15.49 -2.32
N SER A 288 -21.15 -14.23 -1.98
CA SER A 288 -22.03 -13.84 -0.88
C SER A 288 -22.69 -12.48 -1.12
N ASP A 289 -23.77 -12.21 -0.41
CA ASP A 289 -24.45 -10.91 -0.47
C ASP A 289 -23.55 -9.76 0.01
N GLU A 290 -22.63 -10.04 0.93
CA GLU A 290 -21.62 -9.09 1.40
C GLU A 290 -20.59 -8.77 0.30
N ASN A 291 -20.10 -9.78 -0.42
CA ASN A 291 -19.16 -9.61 -1.54
C ASN A 291 -19.81 -8.87 -2.71
N ILE A 292 -21.08 -9.16 -3.00
CA ILE A 292 -21.86 -8.45 -4.01
C ILE A 292 -22.02 -6.98 -3.63
N ARG A 293 -22.40 -6.70 -2.37
CA ARG A 293 -22.56 -5.32 -1.87
C ARG A 293 -21.27 -4.51 -1.99
N LYS A 294 -20.14 -5.09 -1.59
CA LYS A 294 -18.81 -4.48 -1.74
C LYS A 294 -18.51 -4.18 -3.21
N SER A 295 -18.61 -5.19 -4.06
CA SER A 295 -18.29 -5.05 -5.49
C SER A 295 -19.18 -4.00 -6.18
N VAL A 296 -20.47 -3.98 -5.87
CA VAL A 296 -21.42 -3.02 -6.46
C VAL A 296 -21.14 -1.60 -5.99
N ALA A 297 -20.80 -1.40 -4.72
CA ALA A 297 -20.40 -0.09 -4.21
C ALA A 297 -19.14 0.44 -4.89
N GLU A 298 -18.12 -0.42 -5.08
CA GLU A 298 -16.89 -0.09 -5.81
C GLU A 298 -17.20 0.28 -7.27
N ASN A 299 -18.05 -0.49 -7.95
CA ASN A 299 -18.50 -0.18 -9.31
C ASN A 299 -19.26 1.16 -9.39
N LEU A 300 -20.15 1.44 -8.42
CA LEU A 300 -20.94 2.68 -8.39
C LEU A 300 -20.08 3.92 -8.12
N ALA A 301 -19.07 3.80 -7.28
CA ALA A 301 -18.11 4.88 -7.01
C ALA A 301 -17.38 5.34 -8.29
N LEU A 302 -17.02 4.40 -9.17
CA LEU A 302 -16.33 4.69 -10.43
C LEU A 302 -17.21 5.38 -11.48
N VAL A 303 -18.55 5.23 -11.39
CA VAL A 303 -19.49 5.91 -12.30
C VAL A 303 -19.94 7.27 -11.72
N ASN A 304 -19.18 7.86 -10.79
CA ASN A 304 -19.50 9.11 -10.09
C ASN A 304 -20.90 9.11 -9.45
N ASN A 305 -21.39 7.94 -9.07
CA ASN A 305 -22.63 7.77 -8.33
C ASN A 305 -22.33 6.99 -7.04
N PRO A 306 -21.50 7.55 -6.14
CA PRO A 306 -21.03 6.84 -4.96
C PRO A 306 -22.22 6.47 -4.08
N ALA A 307 -22.59 5.19 -4.13
CA ALA A 307 -23.44 4.61 -3.11
C ALA A 307 -22.56 4.22 -1.93
N SER A 308 -23.10 4.42 -0.73
CA SER A 308 -22.42 3.95 0.45
C SER A 308 -22.49 2.42 0.49
N THR A 309 -21.44 1.71 0.92
CA THR A 309 -21.43 0.23 1.20
C THR A 309 -22.42 -0.20 2.30
N SER A 310 -23.26 0.76 2.66
CA SER A 310 -23.96 0.96 3.88
C SER A 310 -25.48 1.03 3.59
N GLU A 311 -25.85 0.96 2.32
CA GLU A 311 -27.22 0.75 1.86
C GLU A 311 -27.58 -0.75 1.93
N SER A 312 -28.88 -1.05 1.99
CA SER A 312 -29.30 -2.44 1.90
C SER A 312 -28.86 -3.03 0.56
N ILE A 313 -28.54 -4.33 0.51
CA ILE A 313 -28.17 -4.99 -0.77
C ILE A 313 -29.24 -4.75 -1.84
N ASP A 314 -30.50 -4.66 -1.43
CA ASP A 314 -31.59 -4.41 -2.33
C ASP A 314 -31.52 -3.03 -2.96
N ASP A 315 -31.28 -2.00 -2.17
CA ASP A 315 -31.26 -0.60 -2.62
C ASP A 315 -30.05 -0.34 -3.53
N ILE A 316 -28.86 -0.78 -3.10
CA ILE A 316 -27.64 -0.56 -3.86
C ILE A 316 -27.67 -1.30 -5.21
N LEU A 317 -28.19 -2.54 -5.23
CA LEU A 317 -28.40 -3.27 -6.48
C LEU A 317 -29.47 -2.61 -7.34
N ASN A 318 -30.57 -2.12 -6.76
CA ASN A 318 -31.59 -1.41 -7.55
C ASN A 318 -30.98 -0.20 -8.25
N THR A 319 -30.17 0.59 -7.56
CA THR A 319 -29.46 1.74 -8.12
C THR A 319 -28.52 1.32 -9.24
N PHE A 320 -27.68 0.31 -9.01
CA PHE A 320 -26.72 -0.18 -10.01
C PHE A 320 -27.40 -0.79 -11.24
N LEU A 321 -28.39 -1.66 -11.04
CA LEU A 321 -29.14 -2.29 -12.12
C LEU A 321 -29.95 -1.26 -12.93
N ALA A 322 -30.52 -0.25 -12.27
CA ALA A 322 -31.19 0.85 -12.96
C ALA A 322 -30.19 1.66 -13.82
N LEU A 323 -28.97 1.89 -13.32
CA LEU A 323 -27.92 2.55 -14.07
C LEU A 323 -27.52 1.75 -15.31
N LEU A 324 -27.26 0.45 -15.17
CA LEU A 324 -26.94 -0.43 -16.31
C LEU A 324 -28.07 -0.48 -17.34
N SER A 325 -29.34 -0.51 -16.90
CA SER A 325 -30.50 -0.54 -17.80
C SER A 325 -30.65 0.69 -18.69
N LYS A 326 -30.05 1.82 -18.28
CA LYS A 326 -30.07 3.10 -19.01
C LYS A 326 -28.90 3.26 -19.98
N LYS A 327 -27.89 2.39 -19.93
CA LYS A 327 -26.73 2.48 -20.81
C LYS A 327 -27.12 2.21 -22.27
N LYS A 328 -26.68 3.11 -23.16
CA LYS A 328 -26.94 3.05 -24.61
C LYS A 328 -25.82 2.33 -25.39
N LEU A 329 -24.73 2.01 -24.73
CA LEU A 329 -23.57 1.31 -25.30
C LEU A 329 -23.47 -0.11 -24.71
N PRO A 330 -22.91 -1.08 -25.46
CA PRO A 330 -22.73 -2.44 -24.97
C PRO A 330 -21.89 -2.50 -23.70
N TRP A 331 -22.33 -3.27 -22.72
CA TRP A 331 -21.64 -3.44 -21.45
C TRP A 331 -21.58 -4.92 -21.06
N LEU A 332 -20.56 -5.29 -20.29
CA LEU A 332 -20.37 -6.65 -19.79
C LEU A 332 -20.41 -6.64 -18.26
N LEU A 333 -21.20 -7.53 -17.67
CA LEU A 333 -21.27 -7.77 -16.23
C LEU A 333 -20.78 -9.18 -15.93
N LEU A 334 -19.61 -9.29 -15.29
CA LEU A 334 -19.05 -10.57 -14.87
C LEU A 334 -19.41 -10.83 -13.40
N LEU A 335 -20.06 -11.96 -13.13
CA LEU A 335 -20.34 -12.49 -11.80
C LEU A 335 -19.42 -13.69 -11.54
N ASP A 336 -18.34 -13.45 -10.84
CA ASP A 336 -17.35 -14.47 -10.50
C ASP A 336 -17.75 -15.22 -9.24
N ASN A 337 -17.31 -16.48 -9.07
CA ASN A 337 -17.48 -17.27 -7.85
C ASN A 337 -18.94 -17.56 -7.44
N THR A 338 -19.83 -17.74 -8.41
CA THR A 338 -21.25 -18.09 -8.15
C THR A 338 -21.43 -19.59 -7.91
N ASP A 339 -20.83 -20.13 -6.86
CA ASP A 339 -20.83 -21.57 -6.58
C ASP A 339 -22.15 -22.06 -5.94
N GLU A 340 -22.84 -21.20 -5.18
CA GLU A 340 -24.10 -21.53 -4.49
C GLU A 340 -25.33 -21.19 -5.37
N LEU A 341 -25.51 -21.82 -6.53
CA LEU A 341 -26.66 -21.58 -7.42
C LEU A 341 -27.87 -22.50 -7.14
N GLN A 342 -28.22 -22.70 -5.87
CA GLN A 342 -29.37 -23.53 -5.47
C GLN A 342 -30.19 -22.86 -4.37
N ASP A 343 -31.50 -23.05 -4.35
CA ASP A 343 -32.34 -22.57 -3.23
C ASP A 343 -32.25 -23.54 -2.04
N PRO A 344 -32.13 -23.05 -0.78
CA PRO A 344 -32.15 -21.65 -0.34
C PRO A 344 -30.77 -20.97 -0.26
N THR A 345 -29.67 -21.68 -0.54
CA THR A 345 -28.29 -21.18 -0.30
C THR A 345 -27.90 -20.01 -1.20
N CYS A 346 -28.52 -19.88 -2.36
CA CYS A 346 -28.14 -18.87 -3.33
C CYS A 346 -28.29 -17.42 -2.81
N PRO A 347 -27.22 -16.60 -2.91
CA PRO A 347 -27.23 -15.20 -2.49
C PRO A 347 -28.39 -14.41 -3.10
N THR A 348 -29.02 -13.56 -2.29
CA THR A 348 -30.18 -12.77 -2.75
C THR A 348 -29.82 -11.81 -3.87
N GLY A 349 -28.59 -11.28 -3.87
CA GLY A 349 -28.06 -10.42 -4.91
C GLY A 349 -27.95 -11.11 -6.26
N VAL A 350 -27.47 -12.35 -6.31
CA VAL A 350 -27.40 -13.15 -7.55
C VAL A 350 -28.80 -13.33 -8.14
N LYS A 351 -29.77 -13.77 -7.32
CA LYS A 351 -31.18 -13.93 -7.75
C LYS A 351 -31.77 -12.65 -8.31
N LYS A 352 -31.39 -11.50 -7.74
CA LYS A 352 -31.88 -10.18 -8.14
C LYS A 352 -31.27 -9.74 -9.47
N ILE A 353 -29.98 -9.95 -9.67
CA ILE A 353 -29.29 -9.69 -10.94
C ILE A 353 -29.91 -10.55 -12.05
N CYS A 354 -30.13 -11.85 -11.82
CA CYS A 354 -30.81 -12.72 -12.80
C CYS A 354 -32.24 -12.26 -13.14
N LYS A 355 -32.90 -11.53 -12.24
CA LYS A 355 -34.25 -10.96 -12.41
C LYS A 355 -34.24 -9.47 -12.80
N GLY A 356 -33.09 -8.96 -13.25
CA GLY A 356 -32.85 -7.55 -13.53
C GLY A 356 -33.75 -6.94 -14.61
N PRO A 357 -33.68 -5.60 -14.81
CA PRO A 357 -34.59 -4.86 -15.69
C PRO A 357 -34.65 -5.39 -17.13
N TRP A 358 -33.55 -5.94 -17.65
CA TRP A 358 -33.45 -6.51 -19.01
C TRP A 358 -34.36 -7.72 -19.25
N GLN A 359 -34.79 -8.43 -18.20
CA GLN A 359 -35.73 -9.57 -18.33
C GLN A 359 -37.20 -9.13 -18.34
N ARG A 360 -37.52 -7.96 -17.77
CA ARG A 360 -38.90 -7.57 -17.42
C ARG A 360 -39.40 -6.31 -18.12
N ASN A 361 -38.49 -5.43 -18.53
CA ASN A 361 -38.82 -4.15 -19.12
C ASN A 361 -38.49 -4.14 -20.61
N GLY A 362 -39.53 -4.21 -21.46
CA GLY A 362 -39.37 -4.17 -22.92
C GLY A 362 -38.70 -2.89 -23.45
N ASN A 363 -38.66 -1.83 -22.64
CA ASN A 363 -38.01 -0.55 -22.97
C ASN A 363 -36.56 -0.46 -22.45
N ALA A 364 -36.06 -1.43 -21.70
CA ALA A 364 -34.67 -1.44 -21.24
C ALA A 364 -33.72 -1.74 -22.42
N SER A 365 -32.56 -1.08 -22.43
CA SER A 365 -31.51 -1.38 -23.39
C SER A 365 -31.10 -2.84 -23.27
N LYS A 366 -31.12 -3.56 -24.38
CA LYS A 366 -30.75 -4.99 -24.46
C LYS A 366 -29.31 -5.20 -24.92
N LEU A 367 -28.46 -4.18 -24.75
CA LEU A 367 -27.04 -4.17 -25.11
C LEU A 367 -26.13 -4.70 -23.99
N GLY A 368 -26.71 -5.20 -22.89
CA GLY A 368 -25.95 -5.74 -21.76
C GLY A 368 -25.69 -7.23 -21.89
N HIS A 369 -24.51 -7.67 -21.49
CA HIS A 369 -24.14 -9.09 -21.45
C HIS A 369 -23.76 -9.48 -20.03
N ILE A 370 -24.13 -10.69 -19.61
CA ILE A 370 -23.83 -11.20 -18.27
C ILE A 370 -23.08 -12.52 -18.39
N LEU A 371 -21.93 -12.60 -17.73
CA LEU A 371 -21.09 -13.80 -17.72
C LEU A 371 -20.92 -14.29 -16.28
N PHE A 372 -21.33 -15.52 -16.01
CA PHE A 372 -21.15 -16.18 -14.73
C PHE A 372 -19.91 -17.07 -14.74
N THR A 373 -19.20 -17.18 -13.62
CA THR A 373 -18.30 -18.31 -13.36
C THR A 373 -18.82 -19.12 -12.17
N THR A 374 -18.81 -20.44 -12.28
CA THR A 374 -19.34 -21.34 -11.24
C THR A 374 -18.67 -22.71 -11.26
N ARG A 375 -18.53 -23.34 -10.09
CA ARG A 375 -18.15 -24.75 -9.97
C ARG A 375 -19.28 -25.73 -10.20
N GLN A 376 -20.53 -25.25 -10.25
CA GLN A 376 -21.65 -26.09 -10.63
C GLN A 376 -21.46 -26.59 -12.06
N ASN A 377 -21.85 -27.83 -12.33
CA ASN A 377 -21.85 -28.34 -13.69
C ASN A 377 -22.83 -27.55 -14.58
N ALA A 378 -22.64 -27.62 -15.88
CA ALA A 378 -23.47 -26.91 -16.85
C ALA A 378 -24.96 -27.28 -16.74
N LYS A 379 -25.31 -28.53 -16.37
CA LYS A 379 -26.70 -28.98 -16.27
C LYS A 379 -27.46 -28.27 -15.14
N ASP A 380 -26.85 -28.20 -13.96
CA ASP A 380 -27.46 -27.56 -12.80
C ASP A 380 -27.51 -26.04 -12.99
N THR A 381 -26.43 -25.47 -13.55
CA THR A 381 -26.35 -24.05 -13.91
C THR A 381 -27.44 -23.64 -14.90
N LYS A 382 -27.64 -24.44 -15.97
CA LYS A 382 -28.71 -24.23 -16.97
C LYS A 382 -30.08 -24.21 -16.31
N THR A 383 -30.33 -25.16 -15.42
CA THR A 383 -31.62 -25.30 -14.73
C THR A 383 -31.92 -24.08 -13.87
N PHE A 384 -30.94 -23.62 -13.08
CA PHE A 384 -31.12 -22.49 -12.18
C PHE A 384 -31.23 -21.16 -12.93
N LEU A 385 -30.31 -20.88 -13.85
CA LEU A 385 -30.26 -19.63 -14.60
C LEU A 385 -31.24 -19.58 -15.78
N LYS A 386 -31.95 -20.69 -16.06
CA LYS A 386 -32.89 -20.87 -17.19
C LYS A 386 -32.22 -20.60 -18.54
N LEU A 387 -31.03 -21.16 -18.71
CA LEU A 387 -30.20 -21.01 -19.90
C LEU A 387 -30.37 -22.19 -20.87
N SER A 388 -30.06 -21.96 -22.15
CA SER A 388 -30.05 -22.99 -23.19
C SER A 388 -28.83 -23.90 -23.06
N SER A 389 -28.81 -25.02 -23.79
CA SER A 389 -27.65 -25.92 -23.78
C SER A 389 -26.35 -25.24 -24.18
N ASP A 390 -26.45 -24.28 -25.10
CA ASP A 390 -25.32 -23.63 -25.77
C ASP A 390 -24.93 -22.31 -25.09
N ASP A 391 -25.53 -22.01 -23.93
CA ASP A 391 -25.26 -20.81 -23.12
C ASP A 391 -24.27 -21.07 -21.98
N CYS A 392 -23.89 -22.33 -21.75
CA CYS A 392 -22.90 -22.70 -20.73
C CYS A 392 -21.71 -23.41 -21.35
N LEU A 393 -20.51 -22.89 -21.08
CA LEU A 393 -19.24 -23.50 -21.42
C LEU A 393 -18.74 -24.34 -20.25
N GLU A 394 -18.70 -25.67 -20.41
CA GLU A 394 -18.09 -26.58 -19.43
C GLU A 394 -16.57 -26.62 -19.64
N LEU A 395 -15.85 -25.76 -18.92
CA LEU A 395 -14.40 -25.63 -19.01
C LEU A 395 -13.70 -26.85 -18.41
N GLN A 396 -13.06 -27.63 -19.27
CA GLN A 396 -12.25 -28.79 -18.88
C GLN A 396 -10.91 -28.36 -18.26
N CYS A 397 -10.14 -29.31 -17.73
CA CYS A 397 -8.72 -29.07 -17.44
C CYS A 397 -7.93 -28.84 -18.74
N PHE A 398 -6.62 -28.59 -18.66
CA PHE A 398 -5.82 -28.41 -19.87
C PHE A 398 -5.76 -29.72 -20.69
N SER A 399 -5.50 -29.59 -21.98
CA SER A 399 -4.97 -30.73 -22.74
C SER A 399 -3.56 -31.08 -22.26
N GLU A 400 -3.04 -32.24 -22.66
CA GLU A 400 -1.66 -32.60 -22.34
C GLU A 400 -0.66 -31.59 -22.91
N GLU A 401 -0.89 -31.11 -24.13
CA GLU A 401 -0.06 -30.11 -24.80
C GLU A 401 -0.14 -28.75 -24.10
N GLU A 402 -1.34 -28.29 -23.75
CA GLU A 402 -1.54 -27.06 -22.99
C GLU A 402 -0.86 -27.13 -21.62
N GLY A 403 -0.98 -28.27 -20.93
CA GLY A 403 -0.36 -28.50 -19.62
C GLY A 403 1.17 -28.55 -19.69
N ALA A 404 1.72 -29.21 -20.71
CA ALA A 404 3.17 -29.26 -20.94
C ALA A 404 3.71 -27.87 -21.25
N LEU A 405 3.05 -27.12 -22.14
CA LEU A 405 3.41 -25.75 -22.47
C LEU A 405 3.34 -24.84 -21.24
N PHE A 406 2.31 -25.02 -20.40
CA PHE A 406 2.17 -24.29 -19.14
C PHE A 406 3.36 -24.54 -18.21
N LEU A 407 3.73 -25.81 -17.95
CA LEU A 407 4.87 -26.14 -17.09
C LEU A 407 6.20 -25.60 -17.64
N MET A 408 6.43 -25.73 -18.95
CA MET A 408 7.64 -25.22 -19.60
C MET A 408 7.75 -23.70 -19.47
N GLN A 409 6.67 -22.96 -19.74
CA GLN A 409 6.64 -21.51 -19.62
C GLN A 409 6.90 -21.05 -18.17
N ARG A 410 6.26 -21.70 -17.19
CA ARG A 410 6.38 -21.31 -15.77
C ARG A 410 7.74 -21.63 -15.16
N THR A 411 8.45 -22.61 -15.69
CA THR A 411 9.79 -23.03 -15.21
C THR A 411 10.94 -22.45 -16.04
N GLY A 412 10.64 -21.76 -17.14
CA GLY A 412 11.66 -21.24 -18.07
C GLY A 412 12.43 -22.32 -18.85
N SER A 413 11.94 -23.57 -18.84
CA SER A 413 12.58 -24.67 -19.58
C SER A 413 12.29 -24.57 -21.07
N LYS A 414 13.33 -24.78 -21.90
CA LYS A 414 13.24 -24.75 -23.38
C LYS A 414 12.84 -26.11 -23.99
N GLY A 415 12.56 -27.12 -23.16
CA GLY A 415 12.05 -28.41 -23.61
C GLY A 415 13.09 -29.30 -24.26
N ASP A 416 14.18 -29.59 -23.54
CA ASP A 416 15.12 -30.63 -23.96
C ASP A 416 14.42 -31.99 -24.03
N SER A 417 14.80 -32.85 -24.98
CA SER A 417 14.09 -34.11 -25.28
C SER A 417 14.00 -35.09 -24.10
N LEU A 418 14.90 -34.97 -23.11
CA LEU A 418 14.89 -35.77 -21.88
C LEU A 418 13.83 -35.32 -20.87
N ASP A 419 13.38 -34.06 -20.93
CA ASP A 419 12.35 -33.53 -20.05
C ASP A 419 10.94 -33.78 -20.60
N THR A 420 10.78 -33.97 -21.91
CA THR A 420 9.46 -34.07 -22.56
C THR A 420 8.62 -35.23 -22.01
N GLU A 421 9.21 -36.41 -21.81
CA GLU A 421 8.49 -37.56 -21.23
C GLU A 421 8.10 -37.32 -19.77
N ALA A 422 9.02 -36.78 -18.97
CA ALA A 422 8.76 -36.47 -17.57
C ALA A 422 7.68 -35.39 -17.41
N ILE A 423 7.67 -34.37 -18.27
CA ILE A 423 6.64 -33.33 -18.32
C ILE A 423 5.29 -33.94 -18.67
N SER A 424 5.21 -34.73 -19.74
CA SER A 424 3.96 -35.40 -20.16
C SER A 424 3.37 -36.27 -19.03
N LEU A 425 4.20 -37.12 -18.41
CA LEU A 425 3.78 -37.94 -17.28
C LEU A 425 3.33 -37.10 -16.08
N LEU A 426 4.05 -36.01 -15.78
CA LEU A 426 3.70 -35.12 -14.69
C LEU A 426 2.37 -34.40 -14.93
N VAL A 427 2.12 -33.92 -16.15
CA VAL A 427 0.84 -33.30 -16.53
C VAL A 427 -0.31 -34.27 -16.34
N ASN A 428 -0.14 -35.51 -16.81
CA ASN A 428 -1.12 -36.57 -16.66
C ASN A 428 -1.37 -36.93 -15.17
N GLU A 429 -0.32 -37.03 -14.36
CA GLU A 429 -0.42 -37.34 -12.94
C GLU A 429 -1.08 -36.23 -12.09
N LEU A 430 -0.97 -34.98 -12.55
CA LEU A 430 -1.62 -33.80 -11.98
C LEU A 430 -3.05 -33.57 -12.53
N GLY A 431 -3.53 -34.45 -13.42
CA GLY A 431 -4.84 -34.35 -14.07
C GLY A 431 -4.97 -33.13 -14.99
N ALA A 432 -3.84 -32.61 -15.49
CA ALA A 432 -3.74 -31.37 -16.26
C ALA A 432 -4.48 -30.17 -15.62
N LEU A 433 -4.64 -30.18 -14.28
CA LEU A 433 -5.34 -29.14 -13.56
C LEU A 433 -4.43 -27.89 -13.42
N PRO A 434 -4.80 -26.73 -13.98
CA PRO A 434 -3.97 -25.52 -13.97
C PRO A 434 -3.45 -25.14 -12.57
N LEU A 435 -4.29 -25.25 -11.54
CA LEU A 435 -3.87 -24.95 -10.16
C LEU A 435 -2.76 -25.90 -9.67
N ALA A 436 -2.88 -27.20 -9.92
CA ALA A 436 -1.89 -28.19 -9.48
C ALA A 436 -0.58 -28.06 -10.30
N LEU A 437 -0.69 -27.74 -11.59
CA LEU A 437 0.44 -27.44 -12.46
C LEU A 437 1.20 -26.20 -12.00
N GLU A 438 0.48 -25.13 -11.63
CA GLU A 438 1.08 -23.90 -11.10
C GLU A 438 1.86 -24.15 -9.81
N GLN A 439 1.28 -24.93 -8.89
CA GLN A 439 1.93 -25.31 -7.63
C GLN A 439 3.16 -26.19 -7.84
N ALA A 440 3.10 -27.11 -8.80
CA ALA A 440 4.23 -27.93 -9.20
C ALA A 440 5.34 -27.11 -9.85
N ALA A 441 5.01 -26.24 -10.80
CA ALA A 441 5.97 -25.36 -11.47
C ALA A 441 6.65 -24.40 -10.49
N ALA A 442 5.88 -23.83 -9.55
CA ALA A 442 6.42 -22.97 -8.51
C ALA A 442 7.42 -23.74 -7.63
N TYR A 443 7.10 -24.96 -7.21
CA TYR A 443 8.04 -25.82 -6.49
C TYR A 443 9.32 -26.10 -7.27
N ILE A 444 9.16 -26.52 -8.52
CA ILE A 444 10.28 -26.89 -9.42
C ILE A 444 11.26 -25.72 -9.55
N SER A 445 10.73 -24.50 -9.62
CA SER A 445 11.49 -23.26 -9.83
C SER A 445 11.98 -22.58 -8.54
N ALA A 446 11.45 -22.95 -7.37
CA ALA A 446 11.69 -22.24 -6.10
C ALA A 446 13.01 -22.62 -5.41
N LEU A 447 13.70 -23.67 -5.85
CA LEU A 447 14.97 -24.10 -5.26
C LEU A 447 16.16 -23.40 -5.94
N PRO A 448 17.23 -23.03 -5.19
CA PRO A 448 18.44 -22.42 -5.77
C PRO A 448 19.06 -23.24 -6.91
N ILE A 449 18.95 -24.57 -6.81
CA ILE A 449 19.16 -25.49 -7.93
C ILE A 449 17.77 -26.05 -8.27
N PRO A 450 17.18 -25.69 -9.43
CA PRO A 450 15.86 -26.17 -9.81
C PRO A 450 15.76 -27.69 -9.76
N CYS A 451 14.63 -28.18 -9.26
CA CYS A 451 14.32 -29.61 -9.28
C CYS A 451 14.08 -30.04 -10.73
N SER A 452 14.57 -31.20 -11.17
CA SER A 452 14.16 -31.71 -12.48
C SER A 452 12.68 -32.14 -12.46
N PHE A 453 12.02 -32.10 -13.61
CA PHE A 453 10.64 -32.59 -13.73
C PHE A 453 10.50 -34.04 -13.26
N LYS A 454 11.49 -34.88 -13.59
CA LYS A 454 11.55 -36.28 -13.17
C LYS A 454 11.65 -36.44 -11.65
N ALA A 455 12.54 -35.68 -11.01
CA ALA A 455 12.69 -35.72 -9.56
C ALA A 455 11.42 -35.26 -8.83
N TYR A 456 10.74 -34.23 -9.36
CA TYR A 456 9.45 -33.80 -8.83
C TYR A 456 8.36 -34.87 -9.02
N LEU A 457 8.27 -35.47 -10.21
CA LEU A 457 7.33 -36.54 -10.50
C LEU A 457 7.50 -37.73 -9.54
N ASP A 458 8.73 -38.17 -9.30
CA ASP A 458 9.00 -39.29 -8.39
C ASP A 458 8.58 -38.96 -6.95
N LYS A 459 8.84 -37.72 -6.49
CA LYS A 459 8.38 -37.24 -5.19
C LYS A 459 6.85 -37.18 -5.13
N TYR A 460 6.21 -36.66 -6.18
CA TYR A 460 4.76 -36.56 -6.29
C TYR A 460 4.09 -37.93 -6.18
N LEU A 461 4.57 -38.92 -6.92
CA LEU A 461 4.05 -40.29 -6.86
C LEU A 461 4.21 -40.90 -5.46
N ALA A 462 5.35 -40.68 -4.79
CA ALA A 462 5.57 -41.17 -3.43
C ALA A 462 4.56 -40.58 -2.42
N VAL A 463 4.32 -39.26 -2.47
CA VAL A 463 3.36 -38.58 -1.59
C VAL A 463 1.92 -38.98 -1.94
N LYS A 464 1.56 -39.05 -3.22
CA LYS A 464 0.24 -39.51 -3.69
C LYS A 464 -0.08 -40.90 -3.17
N LEU A 465 0.89 -41.82 -3.24
CA LEU A 465 0.75 -43.17 -2.70
C LEU A 465 0.59 -43.19 -1.17
N ARG A 466 1.30 -42.32 -0.43
CA ARG A 466 1.14 -42.16 1.02
C ARG A 466 -0.28 -41.71 1.36
N LEU A 467 -0.80 -40.71 0.66
CA LEU A 467 -2.16 -40.18 0.87
C LEU A 467 -3.25 -41.20 0.53
N LEU A 468 -3.11 -41.92 -0.59
CA LEU A 468 -4.05 -42.99 -0.97
C LEU A 468 -4.09 -44.14 0.04
N LYS A 469 -2.97 -44.46 0.70
CA LYS A 469 -2.94 -45.46 1.78
C LYS A 469 -3.68 -44.99 3.03
N GLN A 470 -3.68 -43.68 3.30
CA GLN A 470 -4.36 -43.09 4.46
C GLN A 470 -5.86 -42.89 4.22
N GLN A 471 -6.29 -42.66 2.98
CA GLN A 471 -7.69 -42.46 2.58
C GLN A 471 -8.09 -43.48 1.50
N SER A 472 -8.31 -44.74 1.91
CA SER A 472 -8.51 -45.87 0.99
C SER A 472 -9.86 -45.87 0.23
N ALA A 473 -10.75 -44.89 0.46
CA ALA A 473 -12.17 -45.00 0.08
C ALA A 473 -12.69 -44.00 -0.98
N THR A 474 -11.88 -43.05 -1.48
CA THR A 474 -12.42 -41.90 -2.25
C THR A 474 -12.05 -41.83 -3.74
N ALA A 475 -11.41 -42.84 -4.32
CA ALA A 475 -10.94 -42.79 -5.72
C ALA A 475 -11.96 -43.28 -6.77
N LEU A 476 -13.20 -42.76 -6.79
CA LEU A 476 -14.20 -43.17 -7.80
C LEU A 476 -14.71 -42.03 -8.71
N SER A 477 -14.50 -40.75 -8.37
CA SER A 477 -14.91 -39.62 -9.22
C SER A 477 -13.71 -38.82 -9.75
N VAL A 478 -13.88 -38.19 -10.91
CA VAL A 478 -12.89 -37.27 -11.53
C VAL A 478 -12.58 -36.10 -10.59
N GLU A 479 -13.59 -35.56 -9.91
CA GLU A 479 -13.41 -34.50 -8.92
C GLU A 479 -12.52 -34.93 -7.76
N ALA A 480 -12.71 -36.14 -7.23
CA ALA A 480 -11.86 -36.64 -6.15
C ALA A 480 -10.39 -36.82 -6.59
N GLN A 481 -10.14 -37.22 -7.84
CA GLN A 481 -8.78 -37.32 -8.40
C GLN A 481 -8.11 -35.93 -8.53
N HIS A 482 -8.85 -34.91 -8.96
CA HIS A 482 -8.32 -33.55 -9.04
C HIS A 482 -8.07 -32.95 -7.64
N ARG A 483 -8.98 -33.17 -6.68
CA ARG A 483 -8.77 -32.78 -5.28
C ARG A 483 -7.54 -33.49 -4.69
N LEU A 484 -7.33 -34.78 -5.00
CA LEU A 484 -6.14 -35.51 -4.59
C LEU A 484 -4.86 -34.93 -5.21
N SER A 485 -4.92 -34.46 -6.46
CA SER A 485 -3.76 -33.84 -7.13
C SER A 485 -3.36 -32.53 -6.47
N VAL A 486 -4.34 -31.68 -6.14
CA VAL A 486 -4.11 -30.47 -5.34
C VAL A 486 -3.65 -30.81 -3.91
N HIS A 487 -4.20 -31.85 -3.29
CA HIS A 487 -3.77 -32.30 -1.98
C HIS A 487 -2.32 -32.78 -1.96
N THR A 488 -1.91 -33.52 -2.98
CA THR A 488 -0.54 -34.03 -3.09
C THR A 488 0.46 -32.91 -3.32
N THR A 489 0.17 -31.99 -4.25
CA THR A 489 1.02 -30.81 -4.50
C THR A 489 1.07 -29.87 -3.29
N TRP A 490 -0.06 -29.67 -2.62
CA TRP A 490 -0.12 -28.93 -1.37
C TRP A 490 0.75 -29.56 -0.28
N GLU A 491 0.62 -30.85 -0.01
CA GLU A 491 1.43 -31.56 1.00
C GLU A 491 2.93 -31.37 0.73
N ILE A 492 3.36 -31.55 -0.52
CA ILE A 492 4.75 -31.34 -0.94
C ILE A 492 5.20 -29.91 -0.64
N ASN A 493 4.43 -28.91 -1.02
CA ASN A 493 4.80 -27.50 -0.80
C ASN A 493 4.74 -27.12 0.69
N PHE A 494 3.78 -27.69 1.43
CA PHE A 494 3.54 -27.40 2.85
C PHE A 494 4.64 -27.97 3.76
N GLU A 495 5.23 -29.11 3.40
CA GLU A 495 6.44 -29.64 4.07
C GLU A 495 7.56 -28.57 4.07
N PHE A 496 7.83 -27.91 2.93
CA PHE A 496 8.85 -26.84 2.86
C PHE A 496 8.46 -25.58 3.61
N VAL A 497 7.18 -25.19 3.56
CA VAL A 497 6.69 -24.03 4.33
C VAL A 497 6.91 -24.28 5.82
N THR A 498 6.58 -25.49 6.30
CA THR A 498 6.74 -25.88 7.70
C THR A 498 8.20 -25.90 8.12
N GLU A 499 9.10 -26.42 7.29
CA GLU A 499 10.54 -26.41 7.55
C GLU A 499 11.15 -25.00 7.56
N LYS A 500 10.72 -24.12 6.65
CA LYS A 500 11.27 -22.76 6.55
C LYS A 500 10.70 -21.79 7.58
N SER A 501 9.41 -21.89 7.90
CA SER A 501 8.75 -20.95 8.81
C SER A 501 7.52 -21.57 9.47
N PRO A 502 7.60 -21.92 10.77
CA PRO A 502 6.45 -22.37 11.54
C PRO A 502 5.31 -21.35 11.58
N ALA A 503 5.63 -20.05 11.56
CA ALA A 503 4.63 -18.99 11.47
C ALA A 503 3.90 -18.98 10.12
N ALA A 504 4.60 -19.16 9.00
CA ALA A 504 3.95 -19.32 7.70
C ALA A 504 3.04 -20.55 7.69
N ALA A 505 3.49 -21.68 8.24
CA ALA A 505 2.65 -22.88 8.35
C ALA A 505 1.39 -22.65 9.20
N ALA A 506 1.52 -21.95 10.34
CA ALA A 506 0.38 -21.57 11.17
C ALA A 506 -0.58 -20.62 10.45
N MET A 507 -0.05 -19.59 9.79
CA MET A 507 -0.86 -18.66 8.99
C MET A 507 -1.60 -19.38 7.87
N MET A 508 -1.00 -20.39 7.26
CA MET A 508 -1.69 -21.16 6.22
C MET A 508 -2.89 -21.94 6.76
N ARG A 509 -2.75 -22.57 7.93
CA ARG A 509 -3.86 -23.25 8.60
C ARG A 509 -4.96 -22.28 9.03
N ILE A 510 -4.57 -21.10 9.53
CA ILE A 510 -5.51 -20.02 9.90
C ILE A 510 -6.26 -19.51 8.66
N ALA A 511 -5.54 -19.19 7.59
CA ALA A 511 -6.09 -18.67 6.34
C ALA A 511 -7.10 -19.65 5.72
N ALA A 512 -7.00 -20.95 6.00
CA ALA A 512 -7.99 -21.93 5.56
C ALA A 512 -9.39 -21.71 6.16
N PHE A 513 -9.56 -20.91 7.21
CA PHE A 513 -10.86 -20.57 7.82
C PHE A 513 -11.27 -19.11 7.61
N LEU A 514 -10.50 -18.36 6.82
CA LEU A 514 -10.74 -16.98 6.46
C LEU A 514 -11.28 -16.86 5.03
N GLU A 515 -11.60 -15.63 4.59
CA GLU A 515 -12.01 -15.42 3.20
C GLU A 515 -10.91 -15.89 2.24
N SER A 516 -11.30 -16.40 1.08
CA SER A 516 -10.30 -16.86 0.09
C SER A 516 -9.63 -15.72 -0.65
N GLU A 517 -10.32 -14.58 -0.74
CA GLU A 517 -9.87 -13.37 -1.40
C GLU A 517 -9.93 -12.22 -0.38
N ASN A 518 -8.98 -11.30 -0.43
CA ASN A 518 -8.93 -10.13 0.45
C ASN A 518 -8.74 -10.45 1.94
N ILE A 519 -7.79 -11.32 2.30
CA ILE A 519 -7.37 -11.50 3.70
C ILE A 519 -6.42 -10.34 4.05
N PRO A 520 -6.75 -9.44 5.00
CA PRO A 520 -5.87 -8.34 5.39
C PRO A 520 -4.54 -8.84 5.93
N ILE A 521 -3.43 -8.19 5.57
CA ILE A 521 -2.12 -8.49 6.14
C ILE A 521 -2.13 -8.31 7.66
N ASP A 522 -2.99 -7.43 8.18
CA ASP A 522 -3.24 -7.16 9.60
C ASP A 522 -3.62 -8.40 10.42
N VAL A 523 -4.03 -9.52 9.80
CA VAL A 523 -4.25 -10.78 10.53
C VAL A 523 -2.93 -11.47 10.91
N ILE A 524 -1.80 -11.01 10.41
CA ILE A 524 -0.45 -11.41 10.84
C ILE A 524 -0.04 -10.51 12.01
N ASN A 525 -0.45 -10.91 13.23
CA ASN A 525 -0.30 -10.09 14.43
C ASN A 525 -0.08 -10.93 15.70
N SER A 526 -0.03 -10.25 16.85
CA SER A 526 0.19 -10.85 18.18
C SER A 526 -0.85 -11.91 18.61
N GLY A 527 -1.96 -12.03 17.89
CA GLY A 527 -2.97 -13.07 18.04
C GLY A 527 -2.56 -14.46 17.55
N PHE A 528 -1.38 -14.60 16.92
CA PHE A 528 -0.84 -15.90 16.51
C PHE A 528 -0.84 -16.91 17.68
N PRO A 529 -1.04 -18.21 17.39
CA PRO A 529 -1.03 -19.23 18.42
C PRO A 529 0.26 -19.14 19.23
N LYS A 530 0.17 -19.42 20.54
CA LYS A 530 1.36 -19.57 21.39
C LYS A 530 2.05 -20.85 20.94
N LEU A 531 2.77 -20.76 19.84
CA LEU A 531 3.82 -21.70 19.52
C LEU A 531 4.89 -21.43 20.58
N ASP A 532 5.50 -22.47 21.13
CA ASP A 532 6.39 -22.40 22.31
C ASP A 532 7.70 -21.59 22.07
N GLN A 533 7.75 -20.80 21.00
CA GLN A 533 8.87 -20.03 20.49
C GLN A 533 8.55 -18.54 20.63
N VAL A 534 9.26 -17.86 21.53
CA VAL A 534 9.17 -16.40 21.78
C VAL A 534 9.46 -15.63 20.48
N GLU A 535 10.32 -16.18 19.64
CA GLU A 535 10.78 -15.64 18.36
C GLU A 535 9.62 -15.41 17.36
N LEU A 536 8.58 -16.25 17.39
CA LEU A 536 7.42 -16.12 16.50
C LEU A 536 6.46 -15.00 16.94
N ARG A 537 6.43 -14.70 18.24
CA ARG A 537 5.67 -13.57 18.76
C ARG A 537 6.37 -12.25 18.43
N ASP A 538 7.69 -12.23 18.51
CA ASP A 538 8.49 -11.07 18.11
C ASP A 538 8.39 -10.83 16.60
N ALA A 539 8.39 -11.90 15.80
CA ALA A 539 8.13 -11.85 14.36
C ALA A 539 6.76 -11.26 14.01
N ALA A 540 5.70 -11.57 14.78
CA ALA A 540 4.38 -11.00 14.51
C ALA A 540 4.25 -9.50 14.85
N ASN A 541 5.22 -8.91 15.57
CA ASN A 541 5.24 -7.50 15.94
C ASN A 541 6.20 -6.65 15.06
N SER A 542 6.89 -7.29 14.11
CA SER A 542 7.95 -6.68 13.29
C SER A 542 7.55 -6.71 11.81
N GLU A 543 7.56 -5.55 11.14
CA GLU A 543 7.21 -5.47 9.71
C GLU A 543 8.13 -6.33 8.83
N ILE A 544 9.40 -6.48 9.23
CA ILE A 544 10.40 -7.29 8.52
C ILE A 544 9.97 -8.76 8.48
N ASP A 545 9.41 -9.26 9.56
CA ASP A 545 9.05 -10.67 9.70
C ASP A 545 7.69 -11.00 9.08
N ILE A 546 6.74 -10.05 9.04
CA ILE A 546 5.52 -10.17 8.23
C ILE A 546 5.90 -10.36 6.75
N ALA A 547 6.82 -9.55 6.24
CA ALA A 547 7.31 -9.69 4.88
C ALA A 547 8.01 -11.05 4.66
N ALA A 548 8.75 -11.55 5.64
CA ALA A 548 9.37 -12.88 5.59
C ALA A 548 8.32 -14.02 5.55
N ILE A 549 7.27 -13.95 6.38
CA ILE A 549 6.14 -14.90 6.37
C ILE A 549 5.46 -14.90 4.99
N LEU A 550 5.10 -13.72 4.48
CA LEU A 550 4.46 -13.58 3.17
C LEU A 550 5.37 -14.07 2.04
N LYS A 551 6.68 -13.82 2.12
CA LYS A 551 7.66 -14.34 1.15
C LYS A 551 7.66 -15.87 1.13
N VAL A 552 7.67 -16.53 2.29
CA VAL A 552 7.61 -18.00 2.35
C VAL A 552 6.29 -18.53 1.78
N LEU A 553 5.16 -17.90 2.11
CA LEU A 553 3.83 -18.30 1.64
C LEU A 553 3.64 -18.11 0.12
N THR A 554 4.23 -17.07 -0.45
CA THR A 554 4.12 -16.75 -1.90
C THR A 554 5.12 -17.52 -2.76
N SER A 555 6.22 -18.03 -2.19
CA SER A 555 7.30 -18.71 -2.93
C SER A 555 6.86 -19.95 -3.71
N TYR A 556 5.69 -20.53 -3.41
CA TYR A 556 5.22 -21.79 -4.01
C TYR A 556 3.83 -21.66 -4.65
N SER A 557 3.43 -20.44 -5.05
CA SER A 557 2.10 -20.12 -5.60
C SER A 557 0.94 -20.63 -4.73
N LEU A 558 1.16 -20.78 -3.42
CA LEU A 558 0.13 -21.14 -2.45
C LEU A 558 -0.73 -19.92 -2.07
N PHE A 559 -0.10 -18.75 -2.08
CA PHE A 559 -0.68 -17.45 -1.74
C PHE A 559 -0.37 -16.44 -2.83
N SER A 560 -1.27 -15.48 -3.05
CA SER A 560 -0.99 -14.26 -3.79
C SER A 560 -1.09 -13.06 -2.86
N VAL A 561 -0.30 -12.01 -3.11
CA VAL A 561 -0.28 -10.78 -2.30
C VAL A 561 -0.55 -9.59 -3.21
N ASP A 562 -1.52 -8.77 -2.82
CA ASP A 562 -1.74 -7.44 -3.38
C ASP A 562 -1.19 -6.41 -2.39
N GLN A 563 -0.02 -5.87 -2.73
CA GLN A 563 0.70 -4.91 -1.88
C GLN A 563 -0.05 -3.57 -1.77
N HIS A 564 -0.74 -3.14 -2.83
CA HIS A 564 -1.49 -1.88 -2.83
C HIS A 564 -2.71 -1.96 -1.93
N ARG A 565 -3.42 -3.09 -1.96
CA ARG A 565 -4.60 -3.32 -1.12
C ARG A 565 -4.26 -3.86 0.27
N ARG A 566 -2.98 -4.16 0.54
CA ARG A 566 -2.50 -4.80 1.77
C ARG A 566 -3.30 -6.05 2.14
N VAL A 567 -3.58 -6.88 1.15
CA VAL A 567 -4.27 -8.15 1.33
C VAL A 567 -3.50 -9.28 0.68
N PHE A 568 -3.69 -10.49 1.19
CA PHE A 568 -3.29 -11.71 0.53
C PHE A 568 -4.51 -12.60 0.26
N SER A 569 -4.36 -13.55 -0.65
CA SER A 569 -5.43 -14.47 -1.05
C SER A 569 -4.91 -15.90 -1.11
N VAL A 570 -5.78 -16.85 -0.82
CA VAL A 570 -5.51 -18.29 -0.90
C VAL A 570 -6.58 -18.90 -1.77
N HIS A 571 -6.16 -19.69 -2.76
CA HIS A 571 -7.11 -20.33 -3.65
C HIS A 571 -8.09 -21.21 -2.84
N LYS A 572 -9.40 -21.06 -3.07
CA LYS A 572 -10.47 -21.76 -2.31
C LYS A 572 -10.26 -23.27 -2.20
N LEU A 573 -9.90 -23.90 -3.32
CA LEU A 573 -9.63 -25.34 -3.34
C LEU A 573 -8.43 -25.74 -2.45
N VAL A 574 -7.42 -24.88 -2.31
CA VAL A 574 -6.30 -25.11 -1.39
C VAL A 574 -6.78 -25.01 0.05
N GLN A 575 -7.59 -24.01 0.39
CA GLN A 575 -8.18 -23.92 1.73
C GLN A 575 -9.03 -25.15 2.06
N GLU A 576 -9.83 -25.64 1.10
CA GLU A 576 -10.63 -26.86 1.29
C GLU A 576 -9.75 -28.08 1.56
N VAL A 577 -8.72 -28.29 0.75
CA VAL A 577 -7.75 -29.37 0.91
C VAL A 577 -7.05 -29.29 2.28
N VAL A 578 -6.64 -28.09 2.70
CA VAL A 578 -6.05 -27.87 4.03
C VAL A 578 -7.06 -28.25 5.12
N ARG A 579 -8.31 -27.79 5.03
CA ARG A 579 -9.33 -28.11 6.05
C ARG A 579 -9.61 -29.61 6.13
N ASP A 580 -9.61 -30.30 4.99
CA ASP A 580 -9.86 -31.74 4.89
C ASP A 580 -8.67 -32.58 5.39
N SER A 581 -7.43 -32.03 5.37
CA SER A 581 -6.23 -32.70 5.88
C SER A 581 -6.00 -32.50 7.38
N LEU A 582 -6.62 -31.49 8.00
CA LEU A 582 -6.47 -31.21 9.42
C LEU A 582 -7.14 -32.28 10.30
N THR A 583 -6.42 -32.72 11.34
CA THR A 583 -7.02 -33.49 12.43
C THR A 583 -8.01 -32.64 13.21
N ILE A 584 -8.93 -33.25 13.97
CA ILE A 584 -9.91 -32.52 14.79
C ILE A 584 -9.22 -31.52 15.73
N SER A 585 -8.10 -31.91 16.37
CA SER A 585 -7.32 -31.02 17.24
C SER A 585 -6.73 -29.84 16.48
N ALA A 586 -6.03 -30.10 15.37
CA ALA A 586 -5.38 -29.07 14.58
C ALA A 586 -6.39 -28.10 13.94
N ARG A 587 -7.58 -28.61 13.59
CA ARG A 587 -8.72 -27.80 13.14
C ARG A 587 -9.22 -26.88 14.24
N THR A 588 -9.43 -27.40 15.45
CA THR A 588 -9.79 -26.58 16.61
C THR A 588 -8.75 -25.50 16.89
N GLU A 589 -7.46 -25.86 16.90
CA GLU A 589 -6.36 -24.91 17.10
C GLU A 589 -6.33 -23.81 16.04
N ALA A 590 -6.52 -24.17 14.77
CA ALA A 590 -6.57 -23.21 13.67
C ALA A 590 -7.76 -22.25 13.77
N LEU A 591 -8.94 -22.74 14.17
CA LEU A 591 -10.12 -21.90 14.40
C LEU A 591 -9.94 -20.96 15.59
N VAL A 592 -9.38 -21.44 16.71
CA VAL A 592 -9.04 -20.59 17.87
C VAL A 592 -8.02 -19.52 17.46
N ALA A 593 -7.00 -19.90 16.71
CA ALA A 593 -6.01 -18.97 16.20
C ALA A 593 -6.63 -17.93 15.24
N ALA A 594 -7.52 -18.35 14.33
CA ALA A 594 -8.26 -17.46 13.43
C ALA A 594 -9.10 -16.43 14.20
N THR A 595 -9.81 -16.86 15.25
CA THR A 595 -10.55 -15.97 16.16
C THR A 595 -9.61 -14.96 16.80
N ARG A 596 -8.48 -15.42 17.35
CA ARG A 596 -7.52 -14.54 18.04
C ARG A 596 -6.91 -13.52 17.10
N VAL A 597 -6.40 -13.92 15.93
CA VAL A 597 -5.78 -12.97 15.00
C VAL A 597 -6.77 -11.94 14.48
N LEU A 598 -8.03 -12.33 14.22
CA LEU A 598 -9.06 -11.35 13.85
C LEU A 598 -9.37 -10.40 15.00
N HIS A 599 -9.44 -10.91 16.24
CA HIS A 599 -9.67 -10.06 17.42
C HIS A 599 -8.60 -8.99 17.57
N PHE A 600 -7.32 -9.38 17.47
CA PHE A 600 -6.21 -8.43 17.53
C PHE A 600 -6.20 -7.47 16.36
N ALA A 601 -6.46 -7.93 15.13
CA ALA A 601 -6.53 -7.07 13.96
C ALA A 601 -7.62 -5.98 14.12
N PHE A 602 -8.77 -6.34 14.67
CA PHE A 602 -9.84 -5.38 15.00
C PHE A 602 -9.45 -4.41 16.13
N LEU A 603 -8.67 -4.86 17.12
CA LEU A 603 -8.20 -4.01 18.23
C LEU A 603 -7.11 -3.02 17.82
N GLU A 604 -6.15 -3.46 17.01
CA GLU A 604 -5.09 -2.58 16.48
C GLU A 604 -5.70 -1.50 15.58
N ASN A 605 -6.74 -1.87 14.83
CA ASN A 605 -7.51 -0.94 14.01
C ASN A 605 -8.63 -0.21 14.80
N ARG A 606 -8.66 -0.24 16.15
CA ARG A 606 -9.79 0.28 16.97
C ARG A 606 -10.02 1.78 16.88
N GLU A 607 -8.97 2.60 16.82
CA GLU A 607 -9.08 4.06 16.63
C GLU A 607 -9.74 4.37 15.27
N PRO A 608 -9.18 3.93 14.12
CA PRO A 608 -9.84 4.01 12.82
C PRO A 608 -11.24 3.41 12.80
N CYS A 609 -11.45 2.22 13.39
CA CYS A 609 -12.76 1.54 13.42
C CYS A 609 -13.81 2.30 14.25
N SER A 610 -13.41 2.89 15.39
CA SER A 610 -14.31 3.67 16.25
C SER A 610 -14.61 5.05 15.68
N GLN A 611 -13.65 5.65 14.98
CA GLN A 611 -13.83 6.88 14.21
C GLN A 611 -14.73 6.61 13.01
N LEU A 612 -14.48 5.58 12.19
CA LEU A 612 -15.36 5.12 11.10
C LEU A 612 -16.78 4.86 11.59
N ALA A 613 -16.98 4.20 12.73
CA ALA A 613 -18.31 3.97 13.31
C ALA A 613 -19.04 5.28 13.67
N LYS A 614 -18.32 6.32 14.11
CA LYS A 614 -18.88 7.65 14.36
C LYS A 614 -19.16 8.42 13.06
N TYR A 615 -18.27 8.29 12.06
CA TYR A 615 -18.40 8.97 10.76
C TYR A 615 -19.51 8.36 9.89
N LEU A 616 -19.67 7.04 9.90
CA LEU A 616 -20.75 6.31 9.22
C LEU A 616 -22.14 6.61 9.80
N GLN A 617 -22.24 6.98 11.09
CA GLN A 617 -23.48 7.55 11.66
C GLN A 617 -23.82 8.94 11.10
N SER A 618 -22.83 9.69 10.63
CA SER A 618 -22.97 11.09 10.20
C SER A 618 -23.17 11.30 8.69
N ARG A 619 -23.24 10.21 7.88
CA ARG A 619 -23.34 10.24 6.40
C ARG A 619 -22.22 11.01 5.68
N ASN A 620 -21.16 11.44 6.36
CA ASN A 620 -20.03 12.12 5.74
C ASN A 620 -18.82 11.17 5.65
N LEU A 621 -18.72 10.47 4.53
CA LEU A 621 -17.60 9.56 4.21
C LEU A 621 -16.34 10.26 3.68
N SER A 622 -16.38 11.59 3.44
CA SER A 622 -15.29 12.32 2.78
C SER A 622 -14.06 12.62 3.66
N ALA A 623 -14.06 12.17 4.92
CA ALA A 623 -13.03 12.53 5.91
C ALA A 623 -12.17 11.34 6.40
N THR A 624 -12.49 10.11 6.01
CA THR A 624 -11.68 8.92 6.31
C THR A 624 -10.76 8.61 5.13
N LYS A 625 -9.51 8.21 5.37
CA LYS A 625 -8.66 7.66 4.32
C LYS A 625 -9.34 6.40 3.77
N ASP A 626 -9.50 6.28 2.46
CA ASP A 626 -10.18 5.13 1.82
C ASP A 626 -9.58 3.77 2.22
N GLU A 627 -8.29 3.77 2.56
CA GLU A 627 -7.53 2.61 3.06
C GLU A 627 -8.13 2.02 4.34
N ASP A 628 -8.41 2.84 5.38
CA ASP A 628 -8.94 2.36 6.66
C ASP A 628 -10.31 1.70 6.49
N ARG A 629 -11.14 2.26 5.59
CA ARG A 629 -12.45 1.71 5.27
C ARG A 629 -12.34 0.36 4.59
N ASN A 630 -11.40 0.21 3.65
CA ASN A 630 -11.20 -1.01 2.90
C ASN A 630 -10.69 -2.15 3.79
N ILE A 631 -9.75 -1.85 4.71
CA ILE A 631 -9.26 -2.81 5.71
C ILE A 631 -10.41 -3.28 6.60
N LEU A 632 -11.24 -2.36 7.10
CA LEU A 632 -12.37 -2.72 7.95
C LEU A 632 -13.39 -3.63 7.23
N VAL A 633 -13.74 -3.31 5.99
CA VAL A 633 -14.64 -4.15 5.18
C VAL A 633 -14.03 -5.54 4.98
N ALA A 634 -12.74 -5.62 4.68
CA ALA A 634 -12.05 -6.90 4.53
C ALA A 634 -12.05 -7.70 5.85
N LEU A 635 -11.76 -7.09 7.00
CA LEU A 635 -11.84 -7.76 8.31
C LEU A 635 -13.25 -8.28 8.61
N LEU A 636 -14.30 -7.51 8.28
CA LEU A 636 -15.69 -7.94 8.45
C LEU A 636 -16.05 -9.14 7.56
N LEU A 637 -15.61 -9.15 6.30
CA LEU A 637 -15.81 -10.29 5.39
C LEU A 637 -15.13 -11.56 5.95
N ASN A 638 -13.88 -11.42 6.38
CA ASN A 638 -13.13 -12.52 7.00
C ASN A 638 -13.78 -13.04 8.29
N PHE A 639 -14.35 -12.15 9.11
CA PHE A 639 -15.14 -12.56 10.28
C PHE A 639 -16.42 -13.27 9.89
N CYS A 640 -17.14 -12.83 8.85
CA CYS A 640 -18.34 -13.53 8.36
C CYS A 640 -18.01 -14.94 7.89
N LYS A 641 -16.87 -15.11 7.21
CA LYS A 641 -16.38 -16.44 6.80
C LYS A 641 -16.04 -17.32 7.99
N LEU A 642 -15.28 -16.80 8.96
CA LEU A 642 -14.93 -17.53 10.18
C LEU A 642 -16.18 -17.91 10.98
N LYS A 643 -17.15 -16.98 11.11
CA LYS A 643 -18.43 -17.24 11.76
C LYS A 643 -19.12 -18.47 11.16
N LYS A 644 -19.23 -18.57 9.82
CA LYS A 644 -19.84 -19.73 9.17
C LYS A 644 -19.17 -21.04 9.60
N HIS A 645 -17.84 -21.06 9.63
CA HIS A 645 -17.11 -22.24 10.10
C HIS A 645 -17.35 -22.54 11.59
N LEU A 646 -17.40 -21.52 12.46
CA LEU A 646 -17.75 -21.71 13.87
C LEU A 646 -19.19 -22.22 14.05
N GLU A 647 -20.13 -21.77 13.21
CA GLU A 647 -21.51 -22.27 13.20
C GLU A 647 -21.60 -23.72 12.76
N ASP A 648 -20.81 -24.13 11.77
CA ASP A 648 -20.73 -25.54 11.36
C ASP A 648 -20.26 -26.42 12.52
N GLU A 649 -19.24 -25.99 13.28
CA GLU A 649 -18.77 -26.70 14.48
C GLU A 649 -19.85 -26.83 15.57
N LEU A 650 -20.74 -25.85 15.70
CA LEU A 650 -21.87 -25.91 16.66
C LEU A 650 -22.91 -26.98 16.28
N THR A 651 -23.01 -27.32 14.99
CA THR A 651 -23.96 -28.33 14.51
C THR A 651 -23.41 -29.75 14.57
N MET A 652 -22.09 -29.91 14.75
CA MET A 652 -21.45 -31.21 14.87
C MET A 652 -21.78 -31.89 16.21
N PRO A 653 -21.94 -33.23 16.25
CA PRO A 653 -22.25 -33.95 17.48
C PRO A 653 -21.16 -33.72 18.54
N LYS A 654 -21.57 -33.27 19.72
CA LYS A 654 -20.74 -32.78 20.84
C LYS A 654 -19.44 -33.58 21.04
N GLY A 655 -18.33 -33.02 20.58
CA GLY A 655 -16.98 -33.40 21.01
C GLY A 655 -16.46 -32.43 22.08
N ASN A 656 -15.42 -32.84 22.80
CA ASN A 656 -14.75 -32.08 23.87
C ASN A 656 -14.09 -30.75 23.44
N SER A 657 -14.26 -30.32 22.17
CA SER A 657 -13.60 -29.12 21.61
C SER A 657 -14.46 -27.85 21.68
N ILE A 658 -15.74 -27.94 22.03
CA ILE A 658 -16.64 -26.78 22.09
C ILE A 658 -16.14 -25.75 23.11
N ASP A 659 -15.73 -26.19 24.31
CA ASP A 659 -15.25 -25.29 25.37
C ASP A 659 -13.93 -24.60 24.98
N VAL A 660 -13.11 -25.24 24.14
CA VAL A 660 -11.86 -24.67 23.63
C VAL A 660 -12.14 -23.62 22.54
N LEU A 661 -13.10 -23.89 21.65
CA LEU A 661 -13.49 -23.01 20.55
C LEU A 661 -14.28 -21.79 21.04
N PHE A 662 -15.24 -22.00 21.93
CA PHE A 662 -16.11 -20.97 22.47
C PHE A 662 -15.62 -20.56 23.85
N ASN A 663 -14.53 -19.79 23.84
CA ASN A 663 -13.89 -19.24 25.03
C ASN A 663 -14.10 -17.71 25.11
N ASP A 664 -13.46 -17.08 26.10
CA ASP A 664 -13.55 -15.63 26.33
C ASP A 664 -13.03 -14.80 25.14
N ASP A 665 -12.03 -15.26 24.38
CA ASP A 665 -11.54 -14.57 23.19
C ASP A 665 -12.60 -14.57 22.07
N THR A 666 -13.29 -15.70 21.88
CA THR A 666 -14.42 -15.81 20.94
C THR A 666 -15.57 -14.90 21.35
N SER A 667 -15.90 -14.85 22.65
CA SER A 667 -16.89 -13.94 23.22
C SER A 667 -16.54 -12.46 22.99
N LYS A 668 -15.28 -12.08 23.25
CA LYS A 668 -14.74 -10.73 23.04
C LYS A 668 -14.78 -10.31 21.57
N LEU A 669 -14.33 -11.18 20.65
CA LEU A 669 -14.40 -10.90 19.22
C LEU A 669 -15.85 -10.67 18.78
N CYS A 670 -16.75 -11.61 19.11
CA CYS A 670 -18.16 -11.51 18.72
C CYS A 670 -18.82 -10.25 19.27
N SER A 671 -18.55 -9.91 20.54
CA SER A 671 -19.05 -8.69 21.16
C SER A 671 -18.49 -7.42 20.52
N PHE A 672 -17.19 -7.37 20.24
CA PHE A 672 -16.57 -6.24 19.58
C PHE A 672 -17.17 -5.99 18.20
N VAL A 673 -17.25 -7.02 17.35
CA VAL A 673 -17.81 -6.88 15.99
C VAL A 673 -19.30 -6.54 16.04
N CYS A 674 -20.06 -7.12 16.98
CA CYS A 674 -21.45 -6.76 17.20
C CYS A 674 -21.61 -5.29 17.55
N ASP A 675 -20.84 -4.77 18.50
CA ASP A 675 -20.94 -3.39 18.96
C ASP A 675 -20.46 -2.40 17.88
N LEU A 676 -19.47 -2.80 17.07
CA LEU A 676 -19.08 -2.10 15.86
C LEU A 676 -20.25 -2.01 14.85
N CYS A 677 -20.91 -3.12 14.56
CA CYS A 677 -22.01 -3.15 13.58
C CYS A 677 -23.29 -2.47 14.09
N LYS A 678 -23.61 -2.57 15.39
CA LYS A 678 -24.81 -1.97 16.01
C LYS A 678 -24.85 -0.45 15.93
N ASN A 679 -23.69 0.18 15.93
CA ASN A 679 -23.57 1.62 15.80
C ASN A 679 -23.66 2.08 14.34
N ASN A 680 -23.70 1.15 13.38
CA ASN A 680 -23.76 1.45 11.96
C ASN A 680 -25.15 1.06 11.41
N ILE A 681 -26.02 2.04 11.17
CA ILE A 681 -27.38 1.88 10.58
C ILE A 681 -27.35 1.01 9.32
N SER A 682 -26.23 1.09 8.65
CA SER A 682 -25.91 0.51 7.39
C SER A 682 -25.51 -0.96 7.38
N LEU A 683 -25.07 -1.45 8.53
CA LEU A 683 -24.76 -2.85 8.72
C LEU A 683 -25.91 -3.54 9.46
N TYR A 684 -27.13 -2.99 9.50
CA TYR A 684 -28.20 -3.49 10.37
C TYR A 684 -28.55 -4.98 10.15
N ARG A 685 -28.56 -5.48 8.91
CA ARG A 685 -28.82 -6.90 8.62
C ARG A 685 -27.68 -7.77 9.15
N LEU A 686 -26.44 -7.36 8.88
CA LEU A 686 -25.25 -8.01 9.42
C LEU A 686 -25.26 -7.95 10.96
N ALA A 687 -25.57 -6.80 11.56
CA ALA A 687 -25.68 -6.62 12.99
C ALA A 687 -26.74 -7.54 13.60
N SER A 688 -27.89 -7.73 12.95
CA SER A 688 -28.93 -8.65 13.39
C SER A 688 -28.45 -10.10 13.41
N ASP A 689 -27.84 -10.54 12.30
CA ASP A 689 -27.28 -11.87 12.14
C ASP A 689 -26.11 -12.14 13.11
N LEU A 690 -25.23 -11.15 13.31
CA LEU A 690 -24.13 -11.22 14.26
C LEU A 690 -24.61 -11.19 15.71
N THR A 691 -25.67 -10.44 16.03
CA THR A 691 -26.21 -10.39 17.40
C THR A 691 -26.92 -11.71 17.76
N ASP A 692 -27.51 -12.41 16.79
CA ASP A 692 -28.02 -13.78 17.02
C ASP A 692 -26.87 -14.76 17.29
N PHE A 693 -25.82 -14.71 16.47
CA PHE A 693 -24.64 -15.55 16.65
C PHE A 693 -23.94 -15.28 18.00
N ASN A 694 -23.70 -14.01 18.35
CA ASN A 694 -23.09 -13.62 19.62
C ASN A 694 -23.91 -14.10 20.82
N LEU A 695 -25.25 -14.06 20.74
CA LEU A 695 -26.09 -14.62 21.79
C LEU A 695 -25.88 -16.13 21.96
N ARG A 696 -25.68 -16.88 20.87
CA ARG A 696 -25.35 -18.31 20.95
C ARG A 696 -23.98 -18.54 21.59
N VAL A 697 -22.97 -17.77 21.20
CA VAL A 697 -21.62 -17.83 21.79
C VAL A 697 -21.66 -17.54 23.28
N LEU A 698 -22.34 -16.46 23.71
CA LEU A 698 -22.45 -16.09 25.12
C LEU A 698 -23.18 -17.15 25.96
N ARG A 699 -24.16 -17.86 25.39
CA ARG A 699 -24.79 -19.00 26.06
C ARG A 699 -23.85 -20.18 26.26
N MET A 700 -22.82 -20.33 25.43
CA MET A 700 -21.82 -21.38 25.59
C MET A 700 -20.74 -20.97 26.59
N VAL A 701 -20.27 -19.72 26.51
CA VAL A 701 -19.15 -19.21 27.31
C VAL A 701 -19.57 -18.84 28.74
N HIS A 702 -20.74 -18.23 28.92
CA HIS A 702 -21.17 -17.59 30.18
C HIS A 702 -22.59 -17.99 30.60
N ALA A 703 -23.04 -19.22 30.27
CA ALA A 703 -24.41 -19.67 30.52
C ALA A 703 -24.87 -19.47 31.98
N GLU A 704 -23.95 -19.53 32.94
CA GLU A 704 -24.24 -19.50 34.38
C GLU A 704 -23.58 -18.31 35.12
N ASP A 705 -22.63 -17.58 34.51
CA ASP A 705 -21.76 -16.62 35.21
C ASP A 705 -22.20 -15.14 35.14
N ASP A 706 -22.91 -14.70 34.08
CA ASP A 706 -23.40 -13.32 33.95
C ASP A 706 -24.80 -13.23 33.29
N PRO A 707 -25.88 -13.43 34.07
CA PRO A 707 -27.24 -13.39 33.55
C PRO A 707 -27.65 -12.00 33.03
N ASN A 708 -27.02 -10.92 33.52
CA ASN A 708 -27.33 -9.56 33.06
C ASN A 708 -26.80 -9.30 31.65
N LEU A 709 -25.57 -9.74 31.37
CA LEU A 709 -24.99 -9.67 30.03
C LEU A 709 -25.82 -10.47 29.02
N LEU A 710 -26.25 -11.68 29.42
CA LEU A 710 -27.09 -12.54 28.58
C LEU A 710 -28.47 -11.90 28.30
N LEU A 711 -29.13 -11.34 29.31
CA LEU A 711 -30.40 -10.62 29.17
C LEU A 711 -30.27 -9.40 28.25
N LEU A 712 -29.21 -8.61 28.41
CA LEU A 712 -28.96 -7.44 27.56
C LEU A 712 -28.79 -7.84 26.09
N ARG A 713 -28.07 -8.93 25.83
CA ARG A 713 -27.86 -9.43 24.47
C ARG A 713 -29.12 -10.06 23.88
N MET A 714 -29.93 -10.79 24.67
CA MET A 714 -31.26 -11.25 24.25
C MET A 714 -32.19 -10.10 23.83
N LEU A 715 -32.14 -8.99 24.57
CA LEU A 715 -32.87 -7.76 24.24
C LEU A 715 -32.37 -7.17 22.91
N ASP A 716 -31.05 -7.05 22.75
CA ASP A 716 -30.44 -6.54 21.52
C ASP A 716 -30.79 -7.39 20.29
N THR A 717 -30.74 -8.72 20.40
CA THR A 717 -31.16 -9.64 19.33
C THR A 717 -32.64 -9.44 18.98
N SER A 718 -33.49 -9.29 19.99
CA SER A 718 -34.94 -9.07 19.81
C SER A 718 -35.24 -7.73 19.12
N ILE A 719 -34.51 -6.67 19.48
CA ILE A 719 -34.62 -5.35 18.83
C ILE A 719 -34.15 -5.44 17.37
N SER A 720 -33.03 -6.10 17.12
CA SER A 720 -32.44 -6.21 15.78
C SER A 720 -33.31 -7.03 14.81
N LYS A 721 -33.97 -8.10 15.29
CA LYS A 721 -34.89 -8.92 14.50
C LYS A 721 -36.20 -8.23 14.14
N ARG A 722 -36.63 -7.21 14.89
CA ARG A 722 -37.92 -6.52 14.68
C ARG A 722 -37.89 -5.43 13.59
N ASN A 723 -36.76 -5.18 12.92
CA ASN A 723 -36.62 -4.16 11.86
C ASN A 723 -37.10 -2.75 12.28
N CYS A 724 -36.99 -2.37 13.55
CA CYS A 724 -37.53 -1.09 14.04
C CYS A 724 -36.48 0.02 14.06
N SER A 725 -36.35 0.77 12.97
CA SER A 725 -35.59 2.03 12.90
C SER A 725 -36.44 3.23 13.35
N SER A 726 -36.98 3.19 14.58
CA SER A 726 -37.73 4.32 15.16
C SER A 726 -36.82 5.22 16.01
N PRO A 727 -36.85 6.56 15.84
CA PRO A 727 -36.14 7.52 16.70
C PRO A 727 -36.49 7.40 18.20
N GLU A 728 -37.67 6.85 18.53
CA GLU A 728 -38.13 6.68 19.91
C GLU A 728 -37.34 5.63 20.69
N ILE A 729 -36.78 4.62 19.99
CA ILE A 729 -35.99 3.56 20.63
C ILE A 729 -34.57 4.05 20.97
N THR A 730 -34.03 5.02 20.23
CA THR A 730 -32.77 5.69 20.61
C THR A 730 -32.94 6.50 21.90
N LYS A 731 -34.16 7.02 22.14
CA LYS A 731 -34.60 7.63 23.40
C LYS A 731 -34.80 6.58 24.51
N MET A 732 -35.30 5.39 24.18
CA MET A 732 -35.33 4.25 25.12
C MET A 732 -33.90 3.82 25.51
N ARG A 733 -33.00 3.58 24.55
CA ARG A 733 -31.60 3.19 24.81
C ARG A 733 -30.86 4.11 25.79
N ARG A 734 -31.14 5.42 25.80
CA ARG A 734 -30.52 6.39 26.73
C ARG A 734 -31.10 6.40 28.15
N ASN A 735 -32.32 5.91 28.37
CA ASN A 735 -33.04 6.04 29.65
C ASN A 735 -33.23 4.71 30.42
N TYR A 736 -32.72 3.59 29.90
CA TYR A 736 -33.15 2.25 30.33
C TYR A 736 -32.41 1.54 31.48
N PRO A 737 -31.36 2.06 32.17
CA PRO A 737 -30.87 1.41 33.39
C PRO A 737 -31.88 1.43 34.55
N LYS A 738 -32.98 2.19 34.47
CA LYS A 738 -33.92 2.39 35.59
C LYS A 738 -35.27 1.69 35.49
N VAL A 739 -35.67 1.19 34.31
CA VAL A 739 -37.07 0.74 34.09
C VAL A 739 -37.24 -0.78 34.16
N LEU A 740 -36.20 -1.58 33.89
CA LEU A 740 -36.33 -3.05 33.84
C LEU A 740 -36.15 -3.78 35.19
N CYS A 741 -35.57 -3.15 36.22
CA CYS A 741 -35.57 -3.74 37.57
C CYS A 741 -36.99 -3.87 38.18
N ARG A 742 -38.01 -3.21 37.64
CA ARG A 742 -39.39 -3.26 38.18
C ARG A 742 -40.37 -4.11 37.38
N SER A 743 -40.06 -4.47 36.14
CA SER A 743 -41.02 -5.12 35.23
C SER A 743 -40.77 -6.61 34.99
N TRP A 744 -39.65 -7.16 35.45
CA TRP A 744 -39.30 -8.58 35.25
C TRP A 744 -39.20 -9.38 36.57
N LEU A 745 -39.37 -8.72 37.72
CA LEU A 745 -39.54 -9.34 39.04
C LEU A 745 -41.02 -9.47 39.46
N SER A 746 -41.94 -9.20 38.52
CA SER A 746 -43.37 -9.51 38.56
C SER A 746 -43.66 -10.44 37.40
#